data_AF-A0A4V1R1Q7-F1
#
_entry.id   AF-A0A4V1R1Q7-F1
#
_cell.length_a   1.000
_cell.length_b   1.000
_cell.length_c   1.000
_cell.angle_alpha   90.00
_cell.angle_beta   90.00
_cell.angle_gamma   90.00
#
_symmetry.space_group_name_H-M   'P 1'
#
loop_
_entity.id
_entity.type
_entity.pdbx_description
1 polymer ?
#
loop_
_entity_poly.entity_id
_entity_poly.type
_entity_poly.pdbx_seq_one_letter_code
_entity_poly.pdbx_strand_id
1 'polypeptide(L)'
;MGIEHLLEKASAYIKEQDLKSITEAYHFAEQAHHGQVRKSGEPYILHPVAVAEILVNMQMDVISIIAALLHDVVEDTTVSLGEVEVRFGSTCAMLVDGLTKLEKIRFRSKEEQQNENYRKMFVAMAQDIRVILIKLADRLHNMRTLKFQSEEAQRRIAYETLEIFCPIAHRLGISAIKWEMEDTALRYLNPQQYYRIANLMKKKRAEREKFISDVIGRISEKLGEMGIEGDISGRPKHIYSIYKKMTDKNKQFNEIYDLLAIRIIVDNIKDCYATLGIIHTLWRPMPGRFKDYIAMPKTNMYQSLHTTVIGPNGEPTEVQIRTWDMHRTSEFGIAAHWAYKEGSAAPEGSFGDKMSWFREILELQRETNDAAEFMESLKMDFFSDLVFVFTPKGEVFELPAGSVPLDFAYRIHTEVGNRTIGAKVNGRIVPLDHKLKTGDIVEILTSKHSYGPSQDWLKIAQSSHARTKIKQWFKKERREENVAKGRDLLEREIKRLGLEASVWLVDDKLQEVAGKFTFNDIEDMLSAIGFGGITAAQICTRLTEKLRRETEESSQIELTSELKEVKPPGGGEKKSRPTHGVRVKGLDNLLVRFARCCNPVPGDSITGYITRGRGVSVHRLDCPNIPQGADGEEVARVIEVEWEDSIESNYAVDIEITGHDRRGLLNEVLQAVSESKTNIAAVTGRSDKNKLGMIHMTILIRNIEHLQAVVEKIKRVQDVYSVRRIMQ
;
A
#
# COMPACT_ATOMS: atom_id res chain seq x y z
N MET A 1 -10.51 37.17 -0.01
CA MET A 1 -9.05 37.43 0.02
C MET A 1 -8.62 37.51 -1.43
N GLY A 2 -8.02 38.64 -1.82
CA GLY A 2 -7.64 38.91 -3.22
C GLY A 2 -6.14 38.82 -3.42
N ILE A 3 -5.72 38.86 -4.69
CA ILE A 3 -4.31 38.93 -5.11
C ILE A 3 -3.53 40.07 -4.45
N GLU A 4 -4.17 41.19 -4.11
CA GLU A 4 -3.52 42.36 -3.51
C GLU A 4 -2.76 42.02 -2.22
N HIS A 5 -3.37 41.23 -1.33
CA HIS A 5 -2.75 40.80 -0.08
C HIS A 5 -1.57 39.83 -0.30
N LEU A 6 -1.67 38.99 -1.34
CA LEU A 6 -0.58 38.11 -1.75
C LEU A 6 0.61 38.94 -2.24
N LEU A 7 0.36 39.93 -3.10
CA LEU A 7 1.39 40.82 -3.65
C LEU A 7 2.02 41.70 -2.57
N GLU A 8 1.22 42.21 -1.63
CA GLU A 8 1.74 42.99 -0.49
C GLU A 8 2.74 42.17 0.33
N LYS A 9 2.40 40.93 0.69
CA LYS A 9 3.31 40.03 1.41
C LYS A 9 4.53 39.64 0.59
N ALA A 10 4.35 39.36 -0.70
CA ALA A 10 5.45 39.01 -1.60
C ALA A 10 6.43 40.17 -1.78
N SER A 11 5.94 41.42 -1.79
CA SER A 11 6.77 42.62 -1.96
C SER A 11 7.80 42.83 -0.84
N ALA A 12 7.61 42.19 0.32
CA ALA A 12 8.57 42.25 1.42
C ALA A 12 9.93 41.61 1.09
N TYR A 13 9.99 40.71 0.11
CA TYR A 13 11.23 40.00 -0.24
C TYR A 13 11.44 39.72 -1.74
N ILE A 14 10.42 39.97 -2.59
CA ILE A 14 10.47 39.76 -4.05
C ILE A 14 10.57 41.11 -4.77
N LYS A 15 11.34 41.16 -5.86
CA LYS A 15 11.54 42.36 -6.69
C LYS A 15 10.28 42.73 -7.47
N GLU A 16 10.12 44.01 -7.78
CA GLU A 16 8.94 44.53 -8.48
C GLU A 16 8.70 43.92 -9.87
N GLN A 17 9.76 43.57 -10.60
CA GLN A 17 9.65 42.88 -11.90
C GLN A 17 9.03 41.48 -11.76
N ASP A 18 9.41 40.75 -10.72
CA ASP A 18 8.93 39.40 -10.46
C ASP A 18 7.48 39.40 -9.93
N LEU A 19 7.08 40.45 -9.20
CA LEU A 19 5.67 40.65 -8.79
C LEU A 19 4.73 40.78 -10.00
N LYS A 20 5.21 41.37 -11.11
CA LYS A 20 4.42 41.43 -12.36
C LYS A 20 4.18 40.05 -12.95
N SER A 21 5.19 39.18 -12.94
CA SER A 21 5.06 37.80 -13.40
C SER A 21 4.07 36.99 -12.56
N ILE A 22 4.06 37.19 -11.23
CA ILE A 22 3.06 36.58 -10.34
C ILE A 22 1.64 37.08 -10.69
N THR A 23 1.51 38.38 -10.98
CA THR A 23 0.23 38.99 -11.38
C THR A 23 -0.28 38.43 -12.71
N GLU A 24 0.62 38.25 -13.70
CA GLU A 24 0.29 37.63 -14.98
C GLU A 24 -0.17 36.17 -14.79
N ALA A 25 0.52 35.40 -13.96
CA ALA A 25 0.14 34.03 -13.63
C ALA A 25 -1.24 33.92 -12.97
N TYR A 26 -1.56 34.85 -12.05
CA TYR A 26 -2.88 34.93 -11.44
C TYR A 26 -3.97 35.19 -12.48
N HIS A 27 -3.80 36.19 -13.34
CA HIS A 27 -4.81 36.49 -14.35
C HIS A 27 -4.99 35.34 -15.34
N PHE A 28 -3.90 34.64 -15.68
CA PHE A 28 -3.97 33.44 -16.50
C PHE A 28 -4.77 32.32 -15.81
N ALA A 29 -4.50 32.04 -14.54
CA ALA A 29 -5.25 31.05 -13.75
C ALA A 29 -6.73 31.44 -13.57
N GLU A 30 -7.01 32.72 -13.32
CA GLU A 30 -8.36 33.28 -13.17
C GLU A 30 -9.17 33.13 -14.46
N GLN A 31 -8.55 33.38 -15.62
CA GLN A 31 -9.16 33.19 -16.93
C GLN A 31 -9.39 31.71 -17.22
N ALA A 32 -8.42 30.84 -16.91
CA ALA A 32 -8.53 29.41 -17.16
C ALA A 32 -9.66 28.75 -16.34
N HIS A 33 -9.83 29.18 -15.08
CA HIS A 33 -10.87 28.69 -14.18
C HIS A 33 -12.16 29.53 -14.24
N HIS A 34 -12.34 30.36 -15.27
CA HIS A 34 -13.52 31.23 -15.37
C HIS A 34 -14.82 30.41 -15.43
N GLY A 35 -15.77 30.71 -14.54
CA GLY A 35 -17.03 29.98 -14.42
C GLY A 35 -16.95 28.68 -13.61
N GLN A 36 -15.77 28.28 -13.11
CA GLN A 36 -15.61 27.10 -12.26
C GLN A 36 -15.82 27.47 -10.78
N VAL A 37 -16.63 26.66 -10.08
CA VAL A 37 -16.94 26.83 -8.66
C VAL A 37 -16.51 25.60 -7.85
N ARG A 38 -16.04 25.82 -6.62
CA ARG A 38 -15.77 24.74 -5.67
C ARG A 38 -17.07 24.18 -5.09
N LYS A 39 -16.98 23.02 -4.42
CA LYS A 39 -18.10 22.43 -3.67
C LYS A 39 -18.65 23.34 -2.57
N SER A 40 -17.86 24.31 -2.08
CA SER A 40 -18.30 25.34 -1.14
C SER A 40 -19.18 26.43 -1.79
N GLY A 41 -19.24 26.50 -3.12
CA GLY A 41 -19.87 27.59 -3.89
C GLY A 41 -18.94 28.77 -4.18
N GLU A 42 -17.71 28.75 -3.67
CA GLU A 42 -16.72 29.82 -3.89
C GLU A 42 -16.03 29.69 -5.27
N PRO A 43 -15.55 30.80 -5.85
CA PRO A 43 -14.75 30.77 -7.08
C PRO A 43 -13.51 29.89 -6.93
N TYR A 44 -13.20 29.08 -7.96
CA TYR A 44 -12.10 28.12 -7.90
C TYR A 44 -10.73 28.77 -7.64
N ILE A 45 -10.51 29.96 -8.21
CA ILE A 45 -9.25 30.73 -8.10
C ILE A 45 -8.82 31.04 -6.66
N LEU A 46 -9.75 31.08 -5.70
CA LEU A 46 -9.40 31.32 -4.30
C LEU A 46 -8.49 30.23 -3.72
N HIS A 47 -8.57 29.00 -4.24
CA HIS A 47 -7.68 27.94 -3.79
C HIS A 47 -6.23 28.12 -4.24
N PRO A 48 -5.92 28.24 -5.54
CA PRO A 48 -4.56 28.52 -5.97
C PRO A 48 -3.96 29.75 -5.30
N VAL A 49 -4.74 30.82 -5.08
CA VAL A 49 -4.30 32.01 -4.34
C VAL A 49 -3.93 31.70 -2.90
N ALA A 50 -4.75 30.91 -2.19
CA ALA A 50 -4.46 30.52 -0.81
C ALA A 50 -3.25 29.59 -0.70
N VAL A 51 -3.02 28.72 -1.70
CA VAL A 51 -1.81 27.89 -1.78
C VAL A 51 -0.57 28.75 -2.00
N ALA A 52 -0.64 29.70 -2.94
CA ALA A 52 0.41 30.68 -3.17
C ALA A 52 0.72 31.50 -1.91
N GLU A 53 -0.30 31.89 -1.13
CA GLU A 53 -0.11 32.62 0.13
C GLU A 53 0.67 31.79 1.17
N ILE A 54 0.38 30.49 1.28
CA ILE A 54 1.12 29.59 2.17
C ILE A 54 2.61 29.59 1.78
N LEU A 55 2.93 29.52 0.49
CA LEU A 55 4.31 29.55 0.00
C LEU A 55 4.99 30.90 0.19
N VAL A 56 4.25 32.01 0.01
CA VAL A 56 4.76 33.36 0.30
C VAL A 56 5.10 33.54 1.77
N ASN A 57 4.29 32.99 2.69
CA ASN A 57 4.61 33.00 4.13
C ASN A 57 5.87 32.16 4.45
N MET A 58 6.23 31.21 3.58
CA MET A 58 7.49 30.44 3.68
C MET A 58 8.66 31.13 2.95
N GLN A 59 8.45 32.32 2.38
CA GLN A 59 9.41 33.09 1.59
C GLN A 59 9.97 32.33 0.38
N MET A 60 9.11 31.58 -0.32
CA MET A 60 9.49 30.81 -1.50
C MET A 60 9.79 31.67 -2.73
N ASP A 61 10.53 31.10 -3.68
CA ASP A 61 10.89 31.72 -4.96
C ASP A 61 9.67 32.00 -5.85
N VAL A 62 9.88 32.94 -6.77
CA VAL A 62 8.86 33.45 -7.70
C VAL A 62 8.27 32.30 -8.54
N ILE A 63 9.10 31.38 -9.02
CA ILE A 63 8.68 30.26 -9.86
C ILE A 63 7.78 29.30 -9.05
N SER A 64 8.10 29.02 -7.79
CA SER A 64 7.22 28.23 -6.91
C SER A 64 5.85 28.87 -6.70
N ILE A 65 5.80 30.19 -6.54
CA ILE A 65 4.55 30.94 -6.35
C ILE A 65 3.71 30.89 -7.63
N ILE A 66 4.34 31.09 -8.79
CA ILE A 66 3.68 30.97 -10.10
C ILE A 66 3.16 29.53 -10.30
N ALA A 67 3.99 28.52 -10.07
CA ALA A 67 3.58 27.12 -10.19
C ALA A 67 2.42 26.78 -9.26
N ALA A 68 2.36 27.34 -8.05
CA ALA A 68 1.22 27.16 -7.14
C ALA A 68 -0.07 27.83 -7.63
N LEU A 69 0.01 28.98 -8.29
CA LEU A 69 -1.16 29.59 -8.93
C LEU A 69 -1.67 28.75 -10.12
N LEU A 70 -0.77 28.01 -10.78
CA LEU A 70 -1.04 27.24 -11.99
C LEU A 70 -1.27 25.74 -11.76
N HIS A 71 -1.10 25.23 -10.53
CA HIS A 71 -0.99 23.79 -10.28
C HIS A 71 -2.21 22.97 -10.71
N ASP A 72 -3.42 23.53 -10.57
CA ASP A 72 -4.68 22.89 -10.99
C ASP A 72 -5.14 23.33 -12.39
N VAL A 73 -4.45 24.28 -13.04
CA VAL A 73 -4.86 24.82 -14.35
C VAL A 73 -4.77 23.74 -15.42
N VAL A 74 -3.69 22.96 -15.43
CA VAL A 74 -3.47 21.90 -16.43
C VAL A 74 -4.37 20.68 -16.18
N GLU A 75 -4.76 20.42 -14.93
CA GLU A 75 -5.66 19.30 -14.59
C GLU A 75 -7.11 19.63 -14.95
N ASP A 76 -7.60 20.79 -14.51
CA ASP A 76 -9.04 21.09 -14.51
C ASP A 76 -9.51 21.92 -15.70
N THR A 77 -8.59 22.38 -16.56
CA THR A 77 -8.92 23.25 -17.70
C THR A 77 -8.38 22.70 -19.03
N THR A 78 -8.66 23.40 -20.13
CA THR A 78 -8.20 22.99 -21.48
C THR A 78 -6.76 23.39 -21.78
N VAL A 79 -6.09 24.09 -20.86
CA VAL A 79 -4.73 24.60 -21.04
C VAL A 79 -3.73 23.43 -21.07
N SER A 80 -2.86 23.44 -22.08
CA SER A 80 -1.80 22.42 -22.21
C SER A 80 -0.52 22.79 -21.44
N LEU A 81 0.28 21.78 -21.06
CA LEU A 81 1.61 22.01 -20.46
C LEU A 81 2.54 22.83 -21.38
N GLY A 82 2.42 22.67 -22.70
CA GLY A 82 3.21 23.45 -23.66
C GLY A 82 2.90 24.95 -23.63
N GLU A 83 1.65 25.34 -23.36
CA GLU A 83 1.29 26.76 -23.18
C GLU A 83 1.89 27.35 -21.90
N VAL A 84 1.93 26.56 -20.81
CA VAL A 84 2.58 26.95 -19.56
C VAL A 84 4.09 27.13 -19.77
N GLU A 85 4.72 26.24 -20.52
CA GLU A 85 6.15 26.31 -20.84
C GLU A 85 6.50 27.57 -21.66
N VAL A 86 5.69 27.90 -22.67
CA VAL A 86 5.93 29.08 -23.52
C VAL A 86 5.78 30.39 -22.74
N ARG A 87 4.83 30.48 -21.80
CA ARG A 87 4.55 31.72 -21.06
C ARG A 87 5.41 31.89 -19.81
N PHE A 88 5.61 30.82 -19.04
CA PHE A 88 6.23 30.87 -17.71
C PHE A 88 7.55 30.09 -17.62
N GLY A 89 8.00 29.48 -18.73
CA GLY A 89 9.27 28.77 -18.85
C GLY A 89 9.20 27.29 -18.50
N SER A 90 10.22 26.55 -18.94
CA SER A 90 10.33 25.09 -18.79
C SER A 90 10.38 24.63 -17.34
N THR A 91 11.00 25.42 -16.46
CA THR A 91 11.08 25.09 -15.02
C THR A 91 9.69 25.12 -14.37
N CYS A 92 8.87 26.12 -14.69
CA CYS A 92 7.50 26.19 -14.17
C CYS A 92 6.63 25.04 -14.72
N ALA A 93 6.75 24.74 -16.01
CA ALA A 93 6.01 23.63 -16.63
C ALA A 93 6.35 22.28 -16.00
N MET A 94 7.63 22.03 -15.69
CA MET A 94 8.07 20.81 -14.99
C MET A 94 7.46 20.72 -13.58
N LEU A 95 7.45 21.83 -12.82
CA LEU A 95 6.82 21.85 -11.49
C LEU A 95 5.32 21.55 -11.57
N VAL A 96 4.62 22.17 -12.51
CA VAL A 96 3.18 21.94 -12.72
C VAL A 96 2.91 20.50 -13.16
N ASP A 97 3.69 19.94 -14.09
CA ASP A 97 3.55 18.52 -14.49
C ASP A 97 3.77 17.58 -13.29
N GLY A 98 4.78 17.84 -12.46
CA GLY A 98 5.04 17.07 -11.25
C GLY A 98 3.90 17.08 -10.23
N LEU A 99 3.07 18.14 -10.25
CA LEU A 99 1.90 18.30 -9.39
C LEU A 99 0.64 17.67 -9.99
N THR A 100 0.61 17.45 -11.31
CA THR A 100 -0.56 16.94 -12.03
C THR A 100 -0.80 15.43 -11.86
N LYS A 101 -2.04 15.03 -11.57
CA LYS A 101 -2.50 13.64 -11.43
C LYS A 101 -2.51 12.91 -12.78
N LEU A 102 -2.20 11.60 -12.75
CA LEU A 102 -2.37 10.72 -13.90
C LEU A 102 -3.84 10.32 -14.06
N GLU A 103 -4.62 11.13 -14.77
CA GLU A 103 -6.03 10.81 -15.06
C GLU A 103 -6.20 9.94 -16.32
N LYS A 104 -5.22 9.92 -17.23
CA LYS A 104 -5.41 9.38 -18.60
C LYS A 104 -5.15 7.88 -18.77
N ILE A 105 -4.78 7.15 -17.71
CA ILE A 105 -4.46 5.70 -17.79
C ILE A 105 -5.60 4.88 -17.15
N ARG A 106 -6.08 3.85 -17.85
CA ARG A 106 -7.09 2.92 -17.32
C ARG A 106 -6.43 1.96 -16.32
N PHE A 107 -6.46 2.29 -15.04
CA PHE A 107 -6.00 1.42 -13.97
C PHE A 107 -7.04 0.36 -13.60
N ARG A 108 -6.60 -0.83 -13.15
CA ARG A 108 -7.50 -1.93 -12.78
C ARG A 108 -8.12 -1.72 -11.39
N SER A 109 -7.45 -0.98 -10.51
CA SER A 109 -7.95 -0.64 -9.18
C SER A 109 -7.65 0.83 -8.80
N LYS A 110 -8.45 1.37 -7.87
CA LYS A 110 -8.21 2.72 -7.31
C LYS A 110 -6.92 2.80 -6.48
N GLU A 111 -6.46 1.68 -5.93
CA GLU A 111 -5.20 1.61 -5.18
C GLU A 111 -3.99 1.66 -6.12
N GLU A 112 -4.05 0.96 -7.24
CA GLU A 112 -3.02 0.98 -8.29
C GLU A 112 -2.85 2.41 -8.84
N GLN A 113 -3.97 3.09 -9.14
CA GLN A 113 -3.94 4.49 -9.56
C GLN A 113 -3.32 5.43 -8.50
N GLN A 114 -3.61 5.20 -7.21
CA GLN A 114 -3.01 6.00 -6.13
C GLN A 114 -1.51 5.77 -6.00
N ASN A 115 -1.07 4.51 -6.08
CA ASN A 115 0.36 4.18 -6.03
C ASN A 115 1.12 4.79 -7.21
N GLU A 116 0.55 4.80 -8.42
CA GLU A 116 1.19 5.42 -9.57
C GLU A 116 1.26 6.95 -9.44
N ASN A 117 0.21 7.58 -8.90
CA ASN A 117 0.21 9.00 -8.59
C ASN A 117 1.28 9.36 -7.54
N TYR A 118 1.42 8.55 -6.48
CA TYR A 118 2.47 8.75 -5.49
C TYR A 118 3.85 8.54 -6.10
N ARG A 119 4.04 7.51 -6.93
CA ARG A 119 5.29 7.29 -7.66
C ARG A 119 5.66 8.49 -8.51
N LYS A 120 4.74 9.00 -9.35
CA LYS A 120 4.98 10.21 -10.17
C LYS A 120 5.37 11.40 -9.28
N MET A 121 4.61 11.63 -8.20
CA MET A 121 4.91 12.68 -7.24
C MET A 121 6.33 12.53 -6.67
N PHE A 122 6.71 11.36 -6.14
CA PHE A 122 8.05 11.16 -5.57
C PHE A 122 9.18 11.30 -6.58
N VAL A 123 8.98 10.87 -7.83
CA VAL A 123 9.97 11.05 -8.90
C VAL A 123 10.13 12.53 -9.24
N ALA A 124 9.02 13.27 -9.37
CA ALA A 124 9.06 14.71 -9.60
C ALA A 124 9.73 15.46 -8.44
N MET A 125 9.47 15.05 -7.20
CA MET A 125 10.13 15.59 -6.01
C MET A 125 11.64 15.35 -6.00
N ALA A 126 12.08 14.19 -6.50
CA ALA A 126 13.50 13.87 -6.56
C ALA A 126 14.24 14.66 -7.65
N GLN A 127 13.51 15.15 -8.66
CA GLN A 127 14.04 16.10 -9.63
C GLN A 127 14.07 17.53 -9.05
N ASP A 128 12.99 17.93 -8.37
CA ASP A 128 12.89 19.25 -7.74
C ASP A 128 12.04 19.25 -6.46
N ILE A 129 12.65 19.67 -5.35
CA ILE A 129 12.01 19.74 -4.04
C ILE A 129 10.83 20.73 -3.99
N ARG A 130 10.77 21.72 -4.89
CA ARG A 130 9.66 22.69 -4.94
C ARG A 130 8.32 22.02 -5.20
N VAL A 131 8.31 20.89 -5.92
CA VAL A 131 7.09 20.08 -6.15
C VAL A 131 6.45 19.64 -4.83
N ILE A 132 7.23 19.11 -3.88
CA ILE A 132 6.65 18.69 -2.59
C ILE A 132 6.22 19.87 -1.73
N LEU A 133 6.93 20.99 -1.78
CA LEU A 133 6.56 22.19 -1.01
C LEU A 133 5.21 22.73 -1.47
N ILE A 134 5.01 22.85 -2.79
CA ILE A 134 3.72 23.23 -3.37
C ILE A 134 2.65 22.20 -3.01
N LYS A 135 2.96 20.89 -3.08
CA LYS A 135 1.98 19.86 -2.75
C LYS A 135 1.57 19.83 -1.27
N LEU A 136 2.50 20.12 -0.37
CA LEU A 136 2.21 20.28 1.06
C LEU A 136 1.34 21.51 1.32
N ALA A 137 1.58 22.62 0.62
CA ALA A 137 0.75 23.81 0.70
C ALA A 137 -0.68 23.56 0.17
N ASP A 138 -0.80 22.89 -0.99
CA ASP A 138 -2.08 22.41 -1.54
C ASP A 138 -2.82 21.54 -0.51
N ARG A 139 -2.14 20.50 -0.01
CA ARG A 139 -2.74 19.61 0.99
C ARG A 139 -3.16 20.33 2.26
N LEU A 140 -2.38 21.31 2.74
CA LEU A 140 -2.72 22.08 3.94
C LEU A 140 -4.00 22.88 3.72
N HIS A 141 -4.12 23.55 2.58
CA HIS A 141 -5.33 24.28 2.24
C HIS A 141 -6.55 23.36 2.09
N ASN A 142 -6.37 22.18 1.50
CA ASN A 142 -7.42 21.17 1.42
C ASN A 142 -7.85 20.66 2.80
N MET A 143 -6.93 20.52 3.75
CA MET A 143 -7.25 20.18 5.15
C MET A 143 -8.02 21.31 5.86
N ARG A 144 -7.69 22.59 5.60
CA ARG A 144 -8.41 23.75 6.15
C ARG A 144 -9.85 23.86 5.63
N THR A 145 -10.08 23.43 4.38
CA THR A 145 -11.40 23.52 3.71
C THR A 145 -12.18 22.19 3.72
N LEU A 146 -11.67 21.17 4.42
CA LEU A 146 -12.16 19.79 4.38
C LEU A 146 -13.63 19.61 4.83
N LYS A 147 -14.16 20.56 5.62
CA LYS A 147 -15.54 20.56 6.16
C LYS A 147 -16.65 20.44 5.11
N PHE A 148 -16.39 20.81 3.86
CA PHE A 148 -17.37 20.77 2.77
C PHE A 148 -17.40 19.44 1.99
N GLN A 149 -16.50 18.50 2.30
CA GLN A 149 -16.49 17.18 1.67
C GLN A 149 -17.41 16.19 2.40
N SER A 150 -17.74 15.06 1.78
CA SER A 150 -18.47 13.97 2.43
C SER A 150 -17.64 13.34 3.57
N GLU A 151 -18.29 12.80 4.59
CA GLU A 151 -17.60 12.23 5.76
C GLU A 151 -16.57 11.15 5.39
N GLU A 152 -16.89 10.29 4.42
CA GLU A 152 -15.96 9.28 3.90
C GLU A 152 -14.73 9.92 3.26
N ALA A 153 -14.91 10.98 2.46
CA ALA A 153 -13.81 11.71 1.85
C ALA A 153 -12.98 12.46 2.89
N GLN A 154 -13.62 13.04 3.90
CA GLN A 154 -12.93 13.71 5.03
C GLN A 154 -12.01 12.74 5.76
N ARG A 155 -12.51 11.55 6.14
CA ARG A 155 -11.71 10.53 6.83
C ARG A 155 -10.58 10.00 5.94
N ARG A 156 -10.84 9.73 4.67
CA ARG A 156 -9.82 9.27 3.71
C ARG A 156 -8.69 10.29 3.55
N ILE A 157 -9.03 11.56 3.30
CA ILE A 157 -8.05 12.65 3.13
C ILE A 157 -7.27 12.89 4.42
N ALA A 158 -7.93 12.86 5.59
CA ALA A 158 -7.27 13.01 6.88
C ALA A 158 -6.31 11.85 7.18
N TYR A 159 -6.71 10.61 6.88
CA TYR A 159 -5.85 9.43 7.03
C TYR A 159 -4.62 9.50 6.12
N GLU A 160 -4.83 9.81 4.84
CA GLU A 160 -3.74 10.03 3.88
C GLU A 160 -2.78 11.14 4.34
N THR A 161 -3.32 12.21 4.89
CA THR A 161 -2.53 13.34 5.41
C THR A 161 -1.62 12.93 6.57
N LEU A 162 -2.12 12.13 7.51
CA LEU A 162 -1.32 11.64 8.64
C LEU A 162 -0.28 10.60 8.23
N GLU A 163 -0.64 9.67 7.35
CA GLU A 163 0.24 8.56 6.98
C GLU A 163 1.33 9.00 5.99
N ILE A 164 1.04 9.93 5.08
CA ILE A 164 1.95 10.28 3.97
C ILE A 164 2.51 11.69 4.14
N PHE A 165 1.65 12.70 4.19
CA PHE A 165 2.08 14.11 4.10
C PHE A 165 2.74 14.63 5.39
N CYS A 166 2.23 14.25 6.57
CA CYS A 166 2.81 14.67 7.86
C CYS A 166 4.24 14.13 8.07
N PRO A 167 4.56 12.86 7.78
CA PRO A 167 5.94 12.37 7.87
C PRO A 167 6.87 13.01 6.85
N ILE A 168 6.39 13.29 5.62
CA ILE A 168 7.19 14.03 4.62
C ILE A 168 7.51 15.44 5.14
N ALA A 169 6.50 16.19 5.61
CA ALA A 169 6.71 17.51 6.21
C ALA A 169 7.68 17.46 7.40
N HIS A 170 7.60 16.41 8.23
CA HIS A 170 8.52 16.20 9.34
C HIS A 170 9.98 16.01 8.88
N ARG A 171 10.22 15.18 7.87
CA ARG A 171 11.56 14.93 7.32
C ARG A 171 12.14 16.17 6.65
N LEU A 172 11.31 16.94 5.96
CA LEU A 172 11.72 18.23 5.37
C LEU A 172 11.95 19.33 6.41
N GLY A 173 11.59 19.10 7.67
CA GLY A 173 11.75 20.06 8.77
C GLY A 173 10.66 21.14 8.81
N ILE A 174 9.56 20.99 8.08
CA ILE A 174 8.50 21.99 7.94
C ILE A 174 7.48 21.78 9.06
N SER A 175 7.83 22.21 10.26
CA SER A 175 7.06 21.88 11.45
C SER A 175 5.71 22.61 11.53
N ALA A 176 5.64 23.83 11.01
CA ALA A 176 4.42 24.63 11.02
C ALA A 176 3.28 23.93 10.26
N ILE A 177 3.56 23.46 9.04
CA ILE A 177 2.60 22.71 8.21
C ILE A 177 2.26 21.37 8.88
N LYS A 178 3.27 20.65 9.36
CA LYS A 178 3.09 19.34 9.99
C LYS A 178 2.07 19.40 11.13
N TRP A 179 2.26 20.28 12.11
CA TRP A 179 1.39 20.30 13.29
C TRP A 179 -0.04 20.71 12.96
N GLU A 180 -0.22 21.63 12.01
CA GLU A 180 -1.55 22.03 11.58
C GLU A 180 -2.28 20.90 10.85
N MET A 181 -1.58 20.17 9.97
CA MET A 181 -2.11 18.97 9.32
C MET A 181 -2.46 17.88 10.33
N GLU A 182 -1.59 17.63 11.33
CA GLU A 182 -1.81 16.64 12.37
C GLU A 182 -3.06 16.94 13.23
N ASP A 183 -3.20 18.19 13.68
CA ASP A 183 -4.33 18.64 14.50
C ASP A 183 -5.64 18.60 13.71
N THR A 184 -5.63 19.06 12.45
CA THR A 184 -6.81 19.01 11.58
C THR A 184 -7.18 17.58 11.22
N ALA A 185 -6.23 16.70 10.93
CA ALA A 185 -6.51 15.30 10.64
C ALA A 185 -7.11 14.57 11.86
N LEU A 186 -6.59 14.82 13.06
CA LEU A 186 -7.16 14.26 14.29
C LEU A 186 -8.62 14.68 14.50
N ARG A 187 -8.95 15.94 14.18
CA ARG A 187 -10.31 16.46 14.28
C ARG A 187 -11.31 15.64 13.45
N TYR A 188 -10.91 15.17 12.27
CA TYR A 188 -11.79 14.39 11.38
C TYR A 188 -11.74 12.88 11.65
N LEU A 189 -10.59 12.33 12.03
CA LEU A 189 -10.46 10.90 12.34
C LEU A 189 -11.03 10.53 13.71
N ASN A 190 -10.80 11.37 14.72
CA ASN A 190 -11.29 11.14 16.08
C ASN A 190 -11.76 12.46 16.73
N PRO A 191 -12.95 12.97 16.33
CA PRO A 191 -13.47 14.24 16.84
C PRO A 191 -13.67 14.23 18.35
N GLN A 192 -14.07 13.09 18.93
CA GLN A 192 -14.32 12.98 20.37
C GLN A 192 -13.07 13.27 21.19
N GLN A 193 -11.94 12.67 20.83
CA GLN A 193 -10.67 12.90 21.51
C GLN A 193 -10.14 14.30 21.27
N TYR A 194 -10.27 14.82 20.04
CA TYR A 194 -9.88 16.19 19.71
C TYR A 194 -10.61 17.21 20.59
N TYR A 195 -11.94 17.18 20.62
CA TYR A 195 -12.72 18.14 21.43
C TYR A 195 -12.55 17.92 22.93
N ARG A 196 -12.32 16.68 23.39
CA ARG A 196 -11.99 16.38 24.79
C ARG A 196 -10.68 17.08 25.20
N ILE A 197 -9.61 16.90 24.44
CA ILE A 197 -8.30 17.51 24.74
C ILE A 197 -8.39 19.04 24.63
N ALA A 198 -9.06 19.57 23.61
CA ALA A 198 -9.26 21.01 23.44
C ALA A 198 -9.99 21.64 24.65
N ASN A 199 -11.03 20.98 25.17
CA ASN A 199 -11.77 21.44 26.35
C ASN A 199 -10.91 21.39 27.63
N LEU A 200 -10.12 20.32 27.81
CA LEU A 200 -9.20 20.20 28.95
C LEU A 200 -8.13 21.30 28.92
N MET A 201 -7.59 21.62 27.74
CA MET A 201 -6.67 22.75 27.57
C MET A 201 -7.34 24.09 27.87
N LYS A 202 -8.59 24.30 27.44
CA LYS A 202 -9.32 25.55 27.69
C LYS A 202 -9.53 25.81 29.19
N LYS A 203 -9.87 24.78 29.97
CA LYS A 203 -10.09 24.90 31.43
C LYS A 203 -8.85 25.40 32.18
N LYS A 204 -7.66 24.88 31.85
CA LYS A 204 -6.38 25.27 32.49
C LYS A 204 -5.67 26.43 31.78
N ARG A 205 -6.35 27.21 30.93
CA ARG A 205 -5.68 28.25 30.12
C ARG A 205 -5.19 29.42 30.97
N ALA A 206 -6.04 29.98 31.83
CA ALA A 206 -5.72 31.15 32.63
C ALA A 206 -4.58 30.91 33.63
N GLU A 207 -4.57 29.74 34.29
CA GLU A 207 -3.48 29.33 35.19
C GLU A 207 -2.15 29.22 34.46
N ARG A 208 -2.15 28.64 33.25
CA ARG A 208 -0.95 28.48 32.43
C ARG A 208 -0.42 29.80 31.88
N GLU A 209 -1.29 30.70 31.42
CA GLU A 209 -0.87 32.02 30.91
C GLU A 209 -0.23 32.86 32.02
N LYS A 210 -0.80 32.83 33.24
CA LYS A 210 -0.18 33.48 34.41
C LYS A 210 1.19 32.89 34.73
N PHE A 211 1.29 31.57 34.82
CA PHE A 211 2.56 30.89 35.07
C PHE A 211 3.63 31.22 34.01
N ILE A 212 3.25 31.18 32.72
CA ILE A 212 4.14 31.54 31.61
C ILE A 212 4.59 33.00 31.76
N SER A 213 3.69 33.94 32.04
CA SER A 213 4.03 35.35 32.22
C SER A 213 5.02 35.56 33.37
N ASP A 214 4.82 34.88 34.50
CA ASP A 214 5.71 34.97 35.66
C ASP A 214 7.10 34.43 35.36
N VAL A 215 7.18 33.31 34.65
CA VAL A 215 8.46 32.70 34.26
C VAL A 215 9.17 33.55 33.20
N ILE A 216 8.45 34.08 32.21
CA ILE A 216 9.00 35.00 31.19
C ILE A 216 9.58 36.24 31.85
N GLY A 217 8.87 36.85 32.81
CA GLY A 217 9.34 38.03 33.53
C GLY A 217 10.68 37.80 34.23
N ARG A 218 10.84 36.68 34.93
CA ARG A 218 12.09 36.32 35.62
C ARG A 218 13.26 36.05 34.67
N ILE A 219 12.99 35.39 33.53
CA ILE A 219 14.02 35.12 32.52
C ILE A 219 14.44 36.43 31.85
N SER A 220 13.48 37.30 31.53
CA SER A 220 13.73 38.60 30.88
C SER A 220 14.55 39.53 31.76
N GLU A 221 14.25 39.63 33.06
CA GLU A 221 15.03 40.41 34.02
C GLU A 221 16.50 39.95 34.05
N LYS A 222 16.74 38.64 34.12
CA LYS A 222 18.09 38.07 34.18
C LYS A 222 18.86 38.15 32.88
N LEU A 223 18.18 38.04 31.73
CA LEU A 223 18.79 38.28 30.43
C LEU A 223 19.20 39.76 30.28
N GLY A 224 18.37 40.68 30.75
CA GLY A 224 18.66 42.12 30.78
C GLY A 224 19.87 42.47 31.64
N GLU A 225 20.02 41.87 32.83
CA GLU A 225 21.21 42.04 33.70
C GLU A 225 22.53 41.65 33.00
N MET A 226 22.48 40.69 32.08
CA MET A 226 23.66 40.21 31.34
C MET A 226 23.83 40.85 29.95
N GLY A 227 22.94 41.79 29.57
CA GLY A 227 22.99 42.48 28.29
C GLY A 227 22.68 41.60 27.09
N ILE A 228 21.91 40.51 27.27
CA ILE A 228 21.49 39.62 26.19
C ILE A 228 20.07 40.00 25.78
N GLU A 229 19.90 40.42 24.52
CA GLU A 229 18.58 40.59 23.92
C GLU A 229 18.05 39.24 23.43
N GLY A 230 16.79 38.93 23.75
CA GLY A 230 16.16 37.69 23.31
C GLY A 230 14.64 37.76 23.36
N ASP A 231 13.99 37.19 22.33
CA ASP A 231 12.54 37.05 22.29
C ASP A 231 12.12 35.80 23.06
N ILE A 232 11.32 35.99 24.11
CA ILE A 232 10.84 34.91 24.98
C ILE A 232 9.35 34.76 24.76
N SER A 233 8.93 33.58 24.30
CA SER A 233 7.53 33.28 24.06
C SER A 233 7.12 31.95 24.70
N GLY A 234 5.89 31.94 25.23
CA GLY A 234 5.23 30.71 25.65
C GLY A 234 4.76 29.92 24.43
N ARG A 235 5.19 28.67 24.32
CA ARG A 235 4.82 27.81 23.20
C ARG A 235 3.72 26.82 23.62
N PRO A 236 2.49 26.93 23.09
CA PRO A 236 1.47 25.91 23.33
C PRO A 236 1.86 24.61 22.64
N LYS A 237 1.63 23.46 23.30
CA LYS A 237 1.73 22.16 22.64
C LYS A 237 0.48 21.87 21.81
N HIS A 238 0.69 21.28 20.63
CA HIS A 238 -0.36 20.89 19.69
C HIS A 238 -1.19 19.71 20.21
N ILE A 239 -2.45 19.63 19.77
CA ILE A 239 -3.44 18.69 20.28
C ILE A 239 -3.04 17.25 19.94
N TYR A 240 -2.59 17.02 18.72
CA TYR A 240 -2.16 15.71 18.24
C TYR A 240 -0.94 15.20 19.01
N SER A 241 0.02 16.06 19.33
CA SER A 241 1.19 15.69 20.15
C SER A 241 0.79 15.26 21.56
N ILE A 242 -0.24 15.88 22.15
CA ILE A 242 -0.80 15.48 23.44
C ILE A 242 -1.53 14.13 23.29
N TYR A 243 -2.36 13.99 22.27
CA TYR A 243 -3.06 12.75 21.94
C TYR A 243 -2.09 11.57 21.80
N LYS A 244 -1.03 11.73 21.00
CA LYS A 244 0.00 10.71 20.81
C LYS A 244 0.69 10.33 22.12
N LYS A 245 1.01 11.29 22.99
CA LYS A 245 1.57 11.01 24.33
C LYS A 245 0.59 10.26 25.24
N MET A 246 -0.70 10.58 25.18
CA MET A 246 -1.73 9.89 25.95
C MET A 246 -1.89 8.44 25.49
N THR A 247 -1.89 8.20 24.18
CA THR A 247 -2.04 6.87 23.59
C THR A 247 -0.79 6.01 23.77
N ASP A 248 0.39 6.51 23.38
CA ASP A 248 1.63 5.71 23.36
C ASP A 248 2.16 5.39 24.76
N LYS A 249 1.98 6.32 25.72
CA LYS A 249 2.49 6.16 27.09
C LYS A 249 1.41 5.81 28.11
N ASN A 250 0.17 5.62 27.65
CA ASN A 250 -1.01 5.34 28.47
C ASN A 250 -1.15 6.28 29.69
N LYS A 251 -0.78 7.56 29.51
CA LYS A 251 -0.77 8.58 30.59
C LYS A 251 -2.06 9.36 30.61
N GLN A 252 -2.53 9.69 31.82
CA GLN A 252 -3.67 10.60 31.96
C GLN A 252 -3.26 12.04 31.68
N PHE A 253 -4.20 12.89 31.25
CA PHE A 253 -3.94 14.31 30.95
C PHE A 253 -3.31 15.06 32.13
N ASN A 254 -3.69 14.72 33.36
CA ASN A 254 -3.16 15.33 34.59
C ASN A 254 -1.69 14.95 34.88
N GLU A 255 -1.20 13.85 34.32
CA GLU A 255 0.19 13.37 34.50
C GLU A 255 1.14 13.93 33.43
N ILE A 256 0.59 14.66 32.45
CA ILE A 256 1.36 15.37 31.44
C ILE A 256 1.75 16.72 32.02
N TYR A 257 2.77 16.73 32.87
CA TYR A 257 3.39 17.96 33.38
C TYR A 257 4.08 18.77 32.27
N ASP A 258 4.38 18.11 31.16
CA ASP A 258 5.11 18.63 30.01
C ASP A 258 4.21 19.43 29.05
N LEU A 259 3.15 20.09 29.55
CA LEU A 259 2.25 20.94 28.74
C LEU A 259 2.81 22.35 28.51
N LEU A 260 3.79 22.75 29.32
CA LEU A 260 4.40 24.07 29.33
C LEU A 260 5.77 24.00 28.67
N ALA A 261 5.91 24.69 27.54
CA ALA A 261 7.18 24.86 26.86
C ALA A 261 7.46 26.36 26.68
N ILE A 262 8.67 26.77 26.98
CA ILE A 262 9.14 28.14 26.79
C ILE A 262 10.16 28.13 25.66
N ARG A 263 10.01 29.07 24.74
CA ARG A 263 10.93 29.27 23.62
C ARG A 263 11.66 30.58 23.85
N ILE A 264 12.98 30.53 23.73
CA ILE A 264 13.86 31.69 23.79
C ILE A 264 14.62 31.75 22.47
N ILE A 265 14.48 32.88 21.78
CA ILE A 265 15.16 33.15 20.51
C ILE A 265 16.17 34.26 20.77
N VAL A 266 17.44 34.00 20.46
CA VAL A 266 18.55 34.94 20.60
C VAL A 266 19.24 35.17 19.26
N ASP A 267 20.20 36.09 19.20
CA ASP A 267 20.89 36.38 17.95
C ASP A 267 22.01 35.38 17.65
N ASN A 268 22.86 35.06 18.63
CA ASN A 268 24.05 34.25 18.40
C ASN A 268 24.05 32.91 19.15
N ILE A 269 24.85 31.97 18.65
CA ILE A 269 25.05 30.67 19.31
C ILE A 269 25.70 30.83 20.68
N LYS A 270 26.60 31.81 20.85
CA LYS A 270 27.20 32.13 22.16
C LYS A 270 26.12 32.48 23.18
N ASP A 271 25.14 33.27 22.76
CA ASP A 271 24.03 33.72 23.59
C ASP A 271 23.08 32.56 23.93
N CYS A 272 22.96 31.55 23.05
CA CYS A 272 22.21 30.33 23.35
C CYS A 272 22.79 29.61 24.58
N TYR A 273 24.11 29.41 24.62
CA TYR A 273 24.77 28.73 25.75
C TYR A 273 24.84 29.61 27.00
N ALA A 274 25.00 30.93 26.85
CA ALA A 274 24.89 31.86 27.98
C ALA A 274 23.50 31.80 28.61
N THR A 275 22.45 31.85 27.79
CA THR A 275 21.05 31.71 28.21
C THR A 275 20.80 30.37 28.91
N LEU A 276 21.38 29.27 28.40
CA LEU A 276 21.30 27.96 29.05
C LEU A 276 21.88 28.01 30.48
N GLY A 277 23.04 28.64 30.63
CA GLY A 277 23.68 28.85 31.94
C GLY A 277 22.77 29.63 32.90
N ILE A 278 22.17 30.73 32.43
CA ILE A 278 21.22 31.55 33.20
C ILE A 278 20.04 30.71 33.70
N ILE A 279 19.45 29.90 32.82
CA ILE A 279 18.32 29.03 33.16
C ILE A 279 18.72 28.01 34.23
N HIS A 280 19.90 27.41 34.13
CA HIS A 280 20.40 26.44 35.11
C HIS A 280 20.77 27.06 36.45
N THR A 281 21.11 28.35 36.48
CA THR A 281 21.25 29.12 37.75
C THR A 281 19.91 29.47 38.37
N LEU A 282 18.88 29.77 37.57
CA LEU A 282 17.53 30.09 38.07
C LEU A 282 16.81 28.86 38.59
N TRP A 283 16.92 27.74 37.87
CA TRP A 283 16.22 26.51 38.17
C TRP A 283 17.11 25.29 37.99
N ARG A 284 16.97 24.34 38.91
CA ARG A 284 17.75 23.10 38.88
C ARG A 284 17.39 22.27 37.64
N PRO A 285 18.36 21.90 36.77
CA PRO A 285 18.10 21.04 35.63
C PRO A 285 17.85 19.60 36.07
N MET A 286 16.97 18.90 35.37
CA MET A 286 16.73 17.47 35.62
C MET A 286 17.79 16.62 34.89
N PRO A 287 18.47 15.69 35.58
CA PRO A 287 19.46 14.81 34.96
C PRO A 287 18.90 14.01 33.77
N GLY A 288 19.70 13.86 32.72
CA GLY A 288 19.34 13.10 31.50
C GLY A 288 18.27 13.76 30.62
N ARG A 289 17.84 14.99 30.92
CA ARG A 289 16.85 15.76 30.13
C ARG A 289 17.42 16.97 29.40
N PHE A 290 18.74 17.10 29.37
CA PHE A 290 19.43 18.05 28.52
C PHE A 290 19.77 17.41 27.17
N LYS A 291 19.49 18.12 26.06
CA LYS A 291 19.84 17.70 24.71
C LYS A 291 20.36 18.89 23.92
N ASP A 292 21.57 18.73 23.39
CA ASP A 292 22.21 19.74 22.55
C ASP A 292 22.03 19.37 21.08
N TYR A 293 20.97 19.89 20.45
CA TYR A 293 20.78 19.73 19.00
C TYR A 293 21.50 20.81 18.18
N ILE A 294 22.24 21.73 18.80
CA ILE A 294 23.09 22.67 18.05
C ILE A 294 24.36 21.92 17.63
N ALA A 295 25.01 21.25 18.58
CA ALA A 295 26.19 20.43 18.33
C ALA A 295 25.86 19.13 17.56
N MET A 296 24.69 18.54 17.82
CA MET A 296 24.20 17.34 17.13
C MET A 296 22.82 17.60 16.49
N PRO A 297 22.76 18.27 15.32
CA PRO A 297 21.52 18.54 14.61
C PRO A 297 20.73 17.26 14.33
N LYS A 298 19.40 17.37 14.30
CA LYS A 298 18.55 16.25 13.84
C LYS A 298 18.63 16.09 12.32
N THR A 299 18.15 14.95 11.82
CA THR A 299 18.07 14.64 10.37
C THR A 299 17.35 15.73 9.57
N ASN A 300 16.30 16.33 10.14
CA ASN A 300 15.53 17.38 9.51
C ASN A 300 16.12 18.80 9.71
N MET A 301 17.42 18.91 9.96
CA MET A 301 18.14 20.18 10.20
C MET A 301 17.69 20.95 11.45
N TYR A 302 16.89 20.33 12.31
CA TYR A 302 16.44 20.97 13.53
C TYR A 302 17.61 21.18 14.50
N GLN A 303 17.78 22.44 14.91
CA GLN A 303 18.80 22.89 15.85
C GLN A 303 18.16 23.68 16.98
N SER A 304 18.43 23.28 18.22
CA SER A 304 18.01 23.96 19.44
C SER A 304 18.65 23.29 20.66
N LEU A 305 18.86 24.03 21.74
CA LEU A 305 19.15 23.48 23.05
C LEU A 305 17.85 23.16 23.77
N HIS A 306 17.67 21.93 24.22
CA HIS A 306 16.53 21.51 25.01
C HIS A 306 16.98 21.21 26.42
N THR A 307 16.34 21.84 27.40
CA THR A 307 16.56 21.54 28.81
C THR A 307 15.22 21.45 29.53
N THR A 308 15.06 20.48 30.43
CA THR A 308 13.92 20.45 31.35
C THR A 308 14.40 20.83 32.75
N VAL A 309 13.81 21.89 33.31
CA VAL A 309 14.14 22.41 34.63
C VAL A 309 12.94 22.31 35.58
N ILE A 310 13.19 22.29 36.88
CA ILE A 310 12.13 22.32 37.89
C ILE A 310 11.74 23.78 38.13
N GLY A 311 10.56 24.17 37.65
CA GLY A 311 10.08 25.55 37.72
C GLY A 311 9.72 26.01 39.14
N PRO A 312 9.26 27.26 39.31
CA PRO A 312 8.98 27.88 40.61
C PRO A 312 8.01 27.10 41.50
N ASN A 313 7.03 26.43 40.88
CA ASN A 313 5.97 25.68 41.56
C ASN A 313 6.29 24.17 41.71
N GLY A 314 7.53 23.75 41.44
CA GLY A 314 7.93 22.35 41.45
C GLY A 314 7.52 21.56 40.18
N GLU A 315 6.88 22.21 39.22
CA GLU A 315 6.49 21.59 37.95
C GLU A 315 7.64 21.57 36.93
N PRO A 316 7.87 20.46 36.21
CA PRO A 316 8.89 20.39 35.18
C PRO A 316 8.51 21.27 33.98
N THR A 317 9.39 22.22 33.64
CA THR A 317 9.22 23.16 32.52
C THR A 317 10.27 22.87 31.46
N GLU A 318 9.82 22.67 30.21
CA GLU A 318 10.72 22.49 29.06
C GLU A 318 11.10 23.85 28.48
N VAL A 319 12.41 24.11 28.34
CA VAL A 319 12.93 25.34 27.72
C VAL A 319 13.69 24.98 26.45
N GLN A 320 13.36 25.68 25.38
CA GLN A 320 13.96 25.56 24.05
C GLN A 320 14.69 26.86 23.72
N ILE A 321 15.99 26.78 23.49
CA ILE A 321 16.83 27.95 23.19
C ILE A 321 17.41 27.77 21.78
N ARG A 322 17.34 28.80 20.95
CA ARG A 322 17.86 28.76 19.57
C ARG A 322 18.06 30.17 19.02
N THR A 323 18.75 30.28 17.89
CA THR A 323 18.88 31.57 17.19
C THR A 323 17.71 31.86 16.26
N TRP A 324 17.62 33.09 15.73
CA TRP A 324 16.66 33.45 14.67
C TRP A 324 16.79 32.57 13.42
N ASP A 325 18.01 32.28 12.97
CA ASP A 325 18.26 31.40 11.82
C ASP A 325 17.80 29.98 12.12
N MET A 326 18.17 29.44 13.28
CA MET A 326 17.71 28.12 13.73
C MET A 326 16.20 28.07 13.89
N HIS A 327 15.56 29.17 14.30
CA HIS A 327 14.11 29.27 14.38
C HIS A 327 13.47 29.16 13.00
N ARG A 328 13.95 29.93 12.01
CA ARG A 328 13.46 29.87 10.62
C ARG A 328 13.62 28.48 10.03
N THR A 329 14.81 27.87 10.16
CA THR A 329 15.07 26.50 9.72
C THR A 329 14.19 25.48 10.45
N SER A 330 13.86 25.70 11.72
CA SER A 330 12.98 24.78 12.45
C SER A 330 11.52 24.86 12.04
N GLU A 331 11.02 26.04 11.65
CA GLU A 331 9.60 26.22 11.28
C GLU A 331 9.34 25.88 9.81
N PHE A 332 10.27 26.27 8.93
CA PHE A 332 10.14 26.15 7.48
C PHE A 332 11.09 25.12 6.85
N GLY A 333 11.96 24.50 7.63
CA GLY A 333 12.81 23.41 7.17
C GLY A 333 13.76 23.81 6.03
N ILE A 334 13.83 22.95 5.02
CA ILE A 334 14.68 23.15 3.83
C ILE A 334 14.25 24.40 3.03
N ALA A 335 12.99 24.82 3.09
CA ALA A 335 12.49 26.00 2.37
C ALA A 335 13.22 27.29 2.80
N ALA A 336 13.52 27.44 4.10
CA ALA A 336 14.25 28.61 4.63
C ALA A 336 15.69 28.71 4.09
N HIS A 337 16.33 27.58 3.76
CA HIS A 337 17.69 27.56 3.22
C HIS A 337 17.76 27.83 1.71
N TRP A 338 16.68 27.52 0.98
CA TRP A 338 16.63 27.71 -0.47
C TRP A 338 16.50 29.19 -0.84
N ALA A 339 15.62 29.92 -0.17
CA ALA A 339 15.38 31.36 -0.40
C ALA A 339 16.65 32.23 -0.24
N TYR A 340 17.60 31.80 0.60
CA TYR A 340 18.79 32.59 0.93
C TYR A 340 19.96 32.42 -0.05
N LYS A 341 20.00 31.36 -0.86
CA LYS A 341 21.17 30.99 -1.67
C LYS A 341 21.13 31.39 -3.15
N GLU A 342 20.01 31.91 -3.66
CA GLU A 342 19.97 32.51 -5.00
C GLU A 342 20.73 33.86 -5.08
N GLY A 343 21.02 34.50 -3.94
CA GLY A 343 21.73 35.78 -3.87
C GLY A 343 23.25 35.70 -3.67
N SER A 344 23.84 34.51 -3.46
CA SER A 344 25.28 34.38 -3.20
C SER A 344 25.78 32.99 -3.60
N ALA A 345 26.81 32.93 -4.46
CA ALA A 345 27.47 31.69 -4.87
C ALA A 345 27.90 30.88 -3.63
N ALA A 346 27.25 29.74 -3.39
CA ALA A 346 27.47 28.94 -2.20
C ALA A 346 28.41 27.74 -2.46
N PRO A 347 29.17 27.29 -1.44
CA PRO A 347 30.10 26.17 -1.55
C PRO A 347 29.35 24.83 -1.67
N GLU A 348 29.85 23.95 -2.53
CA GLU A 348 29.22 22.69 -3.00
C GLU A 348 29.02 21.59 -1.93
N GLY A 349 29.48 21.77 -0.67
CA GLY A 349 29.64 20.66 0.27
C GLY A 349 28.39 20.20 1.06
N SER A 350 27.55 21.10 1.59
CA SER A 350 26.54 20.69 2.59
C SER A 350 25.20 20.18 2.02
N PHE A 351 24.90 20.45 0.75
CA PHE A 351 23.61 20.10 0.14
C PHE A 351 23.67 18.76 -0.61
N GLY A 352 24.84 18.40 -1.16
CA GLY A 352 25.06 17.14 -1.89
C GLY A 352 24.80 15.91 -1.03
N ASP A 353 25.26 15.90 0.22
CA ASP A 353 25.08 14.77 1.15
C ASP A 353 23.61 14.58 1.57
N LYS A 354 22.83 15.66 1.60
CA LYS A 354 21.41 15.66 2.01
C LYS A 354 20.44 15.34 0.87
N MET A 355 20.95 15.33 -0.36
CA MET A 355 20.28 14.82 -1.56
C MET A 355 20.47 13.31 -1.73
N SER A 356 21.24 12.65 -0.85
CA SER A 356 21.50 11.20 -0.91
C SER A 356 20.22 10.38 -0.93
N TRP A 357 19.24 10.70 -0.08
CA TRP A 357 17.96 9.99 -0.05
C TRP A 357 17.10 10.23 -1.31
N PHE A 358 17.16 11.42 -1.94
CA PHE A 358 16.48 11.66 -3.21
C PHE A 358 17.14 10.89 -4.36
N ARG A 359 18.47 10.75 -4.34
CA ARG A 359 19.19 9.87 -5.26
C ARG A 359 18.81 8.41 -5.04
N GLU A 360 18.62 7.97 -3.80
CA GLU A 360 18.14 6.61 -3.49
C GLU A 360 16.74 6.36 -4.06
N ILE A 361 15.83 7.34 -4.01
CA ILE A 361 14.51 7.22 -4.65
C ILE A 361 14.63 7.05 -6.17
N LEU A 362 15.51 7.82 -6.81
CA LEU A 362 15.77 7.72 -8.25
C LEU A 362 16.44 6.39 -8.62
N GLU A 363 17.33 5.87 -7.77
CA GLU A 363 17.96 4.56 -7.95
C GLU A 363 16.93 3.43 -7.79
N LEU A 364 16.08 3.48 -6.75
CA LEU A 364 14.99 2.52 -6.55
C LEU A 364 14.04 2.49 -7.75
N GLN A 365 13.71 3.66 -8.33
CA GLN A 365 12.89 3.74 -9.53
C GLN A 365 13.53 3.03 -10.74
N ARG A 366 14.85 3.11 -10.89
CA ARG A 366 15.56 2.39 -11.96
C ARG A 366 15.57 0.88 -11.73
N GLU A 367 15.48 0.44 -10.48
CA GLU A 367 15.54 -0.96 -10.08
C GLU A 367 14.15 -1.64 -10.01
N THR A 368 13.05 -0.90 -9.81
CA THR A 368 11.68 -1.45 -9.68
C THR A 368 10.73 -0.96 -10.79
N ASN A 369 10.07 -1.92 -11.45
CA ASN A 369 9.06 -1.65 -12.48
C ASN A 369 7.64 -1.56 -11.92
N ASP A 370 7.38 -2.15 -10.74
CA ASP A 370 6.05 -2.17 -10.10
C ASP A 370 5.91 -1.07 -9.04
N ALA A 371 4.84 -0.28 -9.11
CA ALA A 371 4.59 0.84 -8.20
C ALA A 371 4.14 0.38 -6.80
N ALA A 372 3.54 -0.80 -6.67
CA ALA A 372 3.16 -1.33 -5.35
C ALA A 372 4.40 -1.72 -4.54
N GLU A 373 5.35 -2.45 -5.15
CA GLU A 373 6.64 -2.80 -4.52
C GLU A 373 7.48 -1.53 -4.21
N PHE A 374 7.46 -0.54 -5.11
CA PHE A 374 8.08 0.76 -4.86
C PHE A 374 7.48 1.47 -3.65
N MET A 375 6.15 1.50 -3.53
CA MET A 375 5.48 2.14 -2.39
C MET A 375 5.71 1.40 -1.07
N GLU A 376 5.77 0.07 -1.09
CA GLU A 376 6.03 -0.73 0.12
C GLU A 376 7.48 -0.55 0.62
N SER A 377 8.46 -0.58 -0.29
CA SER A 377 9.87 -0.33 0.03
C SER A 377 10.09 1.08 0.57
N LEU A 378 9.50 2.09 -0.09
CA LEU A 378 9.49 3.45 0.42
C LEU A 378 8.82 3.53 1.79
N LYS A 379 7.69 2.84 2.02
CA LYS A 379 7.02 2.90 3.31
C LYS A 379 7.89 2.38 4.45
N MET A 380 8.58 1.26 4.24
CA MET A 380 9.44 0.66 5.26
C MET A 380 10.64 1.55 5.62
N ASP A 381 11.31 2.12 4.62
CA ASP A 381 12.53 2.91 4.85
C ASP A 381 12.24 4.40 5.17
N PHE A 382 11.11 4.94 4.69
CA PHE A 382 10.76 6.36 4.85
C PHE A 382 9.96 6.66 6.13
N PHE A 383 9.14 5.73 6.62
CA PHE A 383 8.31 5.98 7.82
C PHE A 383 8.87 5.38 9.12
N SER A 384 9.95 4.61 9.05
CA SER A 384 10.64 4.11 10.24
C SER A 384 11.43 5.23 10.93
N ASP A 385 11.44 5.19 12.27
CA ASP A 385 12.36 6.02 13.08
C ASP A 385 13.81 5.70 12.67
N LEU A 386 14.76 6.63 12.85
CA LEU A 386 16.16 6.40 12.48
C LEU A 386 17.02 6.10 13.72
N VAL A 387 17.98 5.20 13.58
CA VAL A 387 19.06 4.95 14.53
C VAL A 387 20.37 5.45 13.94
N PHE A 388 21.16 6.15 14.75
CA PHE A 388 22.48 6.64 14.37
C PHE A 388 23.56 5.75 14.94
N VAL A 389 24.36 5.16 14.06
CA VAL A 389 25.45 4.26 14.43
C VAL A 389 26.78 4.85 13.99
N PHE A 390 27.81 4.58 14.78
CA PHE A 390 29.14 5.14 14.58
C PHE A 390 30.07 4.08 14.01
N THR A 391 30.94 4.47 13.07
CA THR A 391 32.10 3.65 12.72
C THR A 391 33.18 3.80 13.80
N PRO A 392 34.15 2.86 13.89
CA PRO A 392 35.30 3.01 14.77
C PRO A 392 36.15 4.27 14.48
N LYS A 393 36.00 4.86 13.27
CA LYS A 393 36.68 6.09 12.85
C LYS A 393 35.91 7.36 13.24
N GLY A 394 34.71 7.23 13.81
CA GLY A 394 33.86 8.35 14.23
C GLY A 394 32.93 8.89 13.15
N GLU A 395 32.82 8.23 11.99
CA GLU A 395 31.81 8.57 10.97
C GLU A 395 30.43 8.10 11.43
N VAL A 396 29.40 8.90 11.17
CA VAL A 396 28.03 8.62 11.58
C VAL A 396 27.23 8.13 10.38
N PHE A 397 26.56 6.98 10.53
CA PHE A 397 25.64 6.43 9.56
C PHE A 397 24.22 6.42 10.13
N GLU A 398 23.25 6.73 9.28
CA GLU A 398 21.83 6.65 9.58
C GLU A 398 21.24 5.37 9.00
N LEU A 399 20.47 4.66 9.82
CA LEU A 399 19.76 3.43 9.45
C LEU A 399 18.33 3.45 10.01
N PRO A 400 17.39 2.73 9.38
CA PRO A 400 16.06 2.47 9.95
C PRO A 400 16.11 1.85 11.35
N ALA A 401 15.17 2.21 12.21
CA ALA A 401 15.06 1.67 13.56
C ALA A 401 14.71 0.19 13.49
N GLY A 402 15.50 -0.62 14.21
CA GLY A 402 15.43 -2.07 14.11
C GLY A 402 16.39 -2.66 13.07
N SER A 403 17.14 -1.84 12.33
CA SER A 403 18.23 -2.31 11.49
C SER A 403 19.26 -3.13 12.25
N VAL A 404 19.86 -4.05 11.53
CA VAL A 404 20.85 -5.01 12.06
C VAL A 404 22.25 -4.69 11.51
N PRO A 405 23.34 -5.25 12.09
CA PRO A 405 24.68 -5.06 11.57
C PRO A 405 24.82 -5.39 10.07
N LEU A 406 24.03 -6.33 9.56
CA LEU A 406 24.03 -6.65 8.15
C LEU A 406 23.57 -5.46 7.28
N ASP A 407 22.52 -4.74 7.71
CA ASP A 407 22.04 -3.54 7.00
C ASP A 407 23.14 -2.46 6.99
N PHE A 408 23.85 -2.29 8.11
CA PHE A 408 24.99 -1.38 8.22
C PHE A 408 26.12 -1.76 7.25
N ALA A 409 26.44 -3.04 7.11
CA ALA A 409 27.48 -3.51 6.19
C ALA A 409 27.16 -3.18 4.73
N TYR A 410 25.91 -3.41 4.31
CA TYR A 410 25.43 -3.04 2.97
C TYR A 410 25.35 -1.53 2.76
N ARG A 411 25.07 -0.76 3.82
CA ARG A 411 25.05 0.71 3.79
C ARG A 411 26.43 1.33 3.58
N ILE A 412 27.47 0.73 4.15
CA ILE A 412 28.86 1.15 3.90
C ILE A 412 29.22 0.89 2.43
N HIS A 413 29.06 -0.36 2.00
CA HIS A 413 29.33 -0.76 0.62
C HIS A 413 28.77 -2.16 0.34
N THR A 414 28.22 -2.39 -0.85
CA THR A 414 27.69 -3.70 -1.25
C THR A 414 28.70 -4.83 -1.11
N GLU A 415 29.96 -4.59 -1.46
CA GLU A 415 31.05 -5.58 -1.33
C GLU A 415 31.39 -5.91 0.13
N VAL A 416 31.27 -4.93 1.04
CA VAL A 416 31.46 -5.14 2.48
C VAL A 416 30.31 -5.99 3.02
N GLY A 417 29.07 -5.68 2.62
CA GLY A 417 27.89 -6.50 2.89
C GLY A 417 28.06 -7.95 2.43
N ASN A 418 28.41 -8.17 1.17
CA ASN A 418 28.58 -9.51 0.60
C ASN A 418 29.68 -10.34 1.28
N ARG A 419 30.73 -9.68 1.79
CA ARG A 419 31.87 -10.33 2.46
C ARG A 419 31.73 -10.39 3.98
N THR A 420 30.58 -10.02 4.53
CA THR A 420 30.34 -9.99 5.98
C THR A 420 30.33 -11.41 6.57
N ILE A 421 31.10 -11.62 7.63
CA ILE A 421 31.08 -12.88 8.41
C ILE A 421 30.49 -12.66 9.80
N GLY A 422 30.78 -11.51 10.39
CA GLY A 422 30.31 -11.18 11.73
C GLY A 422 30.37 -9.69 11.97
N ALA A 423 29.85 -9.27 13.11
CA ALA A 423 29.86 -7.88 13.53
C ALA A 423 30.29 -7.76 14.99
N LYS A 424 30.94 -6.65 15.30
CA LYS A 424 31.20 -6.20 16.67
C LYS A 424 30.43 -4.91 16.92
N VAL A 425 29.76 -4.85 18.06
CA VAL A 425 29.09 -3.63 18.55
C VAL A 425 29.71 -3.25 19.89
N ASN A 426 30.19 -2.02 19.99
CA ASN A 426 30.90 -1.49 21.17
C ASN A 426 32.06 -2.41 21.62
N GLY A 427 32.79 -2.98 20.65
CA GLY A 427 33.93 -3.88 20.88
C GLY A 427 33.57 -5.34 21.22
N ARG A 428 32.28 -5.70 21.31
CA ARG A 428 31.82 -7.08 21.58
C ARG A 428 31.25 -7.73 20.34
N ILE A 429 31.56 -9.00 20.09
CA ILE A 429 30.98 -9.76 18.97
C ILE A 429 29.49 -9.98 19.23
N VAL A 430 28.66 -9.63 18.25
CA VAL A 430 27.21 -9.81 18.28
C VAL A 430 26.74 -10.63 17.07
N PRO A 431 25.61 -11.34 17.17
CA PRO A 431 25.01 -11.99 16.00
C PRO A 431 24.57 -10.94 14.96
N LEU A 432 24.48 -11.38 13.70
CA LEU A 432 24.08 -10.51 12.58
C LEU A 432 22.60 -10.07 12.64
N ASP A 433 21.78 -10.66 13.52
CA ASP A 433 20.37 -10.28 13.75
C ASP A 433 20.19 -9.26 14.90
N HIS A 434 21.29 -8.86 15.56
CA HIS A 434 21.21 -7.96 16.70
C HIS A 434 20.69 -6.59 16.28
N LYS A 435 19.66 -6.07 16.94
CA LYS A 435 19.10 -4.75 16.62
C LYS A 435 20.02 -3.64 17.10
N LEU A 436 20.44 -2.78 16.18
CA LEU A 436 21.30 -1.63 16.46
C LEU A 436 20.54 -0.53 17.21
N LYS A 437 21.23 0.15 18.13
CA LYS A 437 20.70 1.29 18.88
C LYS A 437 21.48 2.56 18.53
N THR A 438 20.82 3.70 18.69
CA THR A 438 21.46 5.00 18.55
C THR A 438 22.62 5.15 19.52
N GLY A 439 23.81 5.48 19.02
CA GLY A 439 25.04 5.60 19.83
C GLY A 439 25.97 4.39 19.75
N ASP A 440 25.54 3.29 19.14
CA ASP A 440 26.36 2.08 19.02
C ASP A 440 27.51 2.28 18.02
N ILE A 441 28.71 1.83 18.41
CA ILE A 441 29.89 1.77 17.53
C ILE A 441 29.90 0.39 16.88
N VAL A 442 29.76 0.32 15.56
CA VAL A 442 29.64 -0.93 14.80
C VAL A 442 30.88 -1.15 13.95
N GLU A 443 31.49 -2.32 14.08
CA GLU A 443 32.62 -2.78 13.28
C GLU A 443 32.24 -4.08 12.56
N ILE A 444 32.35 -4.10 11.24
CA ILE A 444 32.01 -5.27 10.41
C ILE A 444 33.27 -6.09 10.14
N LEU A 445 33.19 -7.39 10.45
CA LEU A 445 34.25 -8.35 10.15
C LEU A 445 34.02 -8.92 8.76
N THR A 446 34.95 -8.65 7.84
CA THR A 446 34.90 -9.15 6.46
C THR A 446 36.02 -10.15 6.18
N SER A 447 35.80 -11.07 5.23
CA SER A 447 36.86 -11.93 4.69
C SER A 447 36.75 -12.07 3.18
N LYS A 448 37.90 -12.21 2.53
CA LYS A 448 38.01 -12.46 1.08
C LYS A 448 37.61 -13.88 0.67
N HIS A 449 37.55 -14.82 1.62
CA HIS A 449 37.18 -16.22 1.37
C HIS A 449 35.70 -16.52 1.67
N SER A 450 34.88 -15.49 1.87
CA SER A 450 33.44 -15.69 2.06
C SER A 450 32.80 -16.14 0.74
N TYR A 451 31.94 -17.16 0.80
CA TYR A 451 31.12 -17.62 -0.32
C TYR A 451 29.93 -16.68 -0.64
N GLY A 452 29.84 -15.54 0.05
CA GLY A 452 28.79 -14.55 -0.16
C GLY A 452 27.61 -14.65 0.83
N PRO A 453 26.53 -13.87 0.60
CA PRO A 453 25.35 -13.86 1.45
C PRO A 453 24.58 -15.19 1.43
N SER A 454 23.88 -15.50 2.53
CA SER A 454 23.00 -16.68 2.64
C SER A 454 21.52 -16.32 2.42
N GLN A 455 20.66 -17.30 2.10
CA GLN A 455 19.22 -17.03 1.90
C GLN A 455 18.53 -16.52 3.18
N ASP A 456 19.02 -16.92 4.36
CA ASP A 456 18.47 -16.44 5.62
C ASP A 456 18.74 -14.95 5.85
N TRP A 457 19.75 -14.37 5.19
CA TRP A 457 19.99 -12.93 5.25
C TRP A 457 18.82 -12.11 4.69
N LEU A 458 18.03 -12.66 3.75
CA LEU A 458 16.81 -12.01 3.26
C LEU A 458 15.70 -11.91 4.32
N LYS A 459 15.73 -12.80 5.32
CA LYS A 459 14.82 -12.79 6.49
C LYS A 459 15.35 -11.89 7.61
N ILE A 460 16.67 -11.81 7.76
CA ILE A 460 17.34 -11.06 8.83
C ILE A 460 17.42 -9.56 8.49
N ALA A 461 17.81 -9.22 7.26
CA ALA A 461 17.93 -7.84 6.80
C ALA A 461 16.59 -7.11 6.92
N GLN A 462 16.61 -5.97 7.60
CA GLN A 462 15.42 -5.14 7.79
C GLN A 462 15.33 -4.04 6.74
N SER A 463 16.47 -3.53 6.25
CA SER A 463 16.48 -2.47 5.24
C SER A 463 16.07 -3.01 3.86
N SER A 464 15.27 -2.23 3.12
CA SER A 464 14.90 -2.61 1.75
C SER A 464 16.13 -2.67 0.85
N HIS A 465 17.06 -1.72 1.03
CA HIS A 465 18.31 -1.64 0.29
C HIS A 465 19.16 -2.92 0.40
N ALA A 466 19.43 -3.42 1.61
CA ALA A 466 20.22 -4.64 1.80
C ALA A 466 19.51 -5.84 1.16
N ARG A 467 18.20 -5.98 1.35
CA ARG A 467 17.42 -7.09 0.75
C ARG A 467 17.49 -7.07 -0.77
N THR A 468 17.37 -5.91 -1.40
CA THR A 468 17.47 -5.75 -2.85
C THR A 468 18.88 -6.11 -3.35
N LYS A 469 19.94 -5.63 -2.71
CA LYS A 469 21.32 -5.96 -3.09
C LYS A 469 21.65 -7.45 -2.89
N ILE A 470 21.15 -8.07 -1.81
CA ILE A 470 21.28 -9.53 -1.59
C ILE A 470 20.55 -10.31 -2.70
N LYS A 471 19.30 -9.94 -3.03
CA LYS A 471 18.56 -10.56 -4.14
C LYS A 471 19.31 -10.41 -5.48
N GLN A 472 19.85 -9.22 -5.75
CA GLN A 472 20.62 -8.93 -6.95
C GLN A 472 21.89 -9.78 -7.03
N TRP A 473 22.58 -9.96 -5.90
CA TRP A 473 23.75 -10.84 -5.82
C TRP A 473 23.38 -12.29 -6.14
N PHE A 474 22.31 -12.83 -5.53
CA PHE A 474 21.84 -14.19 -5.83
C PHE A 474 21.42 -14.37 -7.30
N LYS A 475 20.83 -13.33 -7.90
CA LYS A 475 20.46 -13.34 -9.33
C LYS A 475 21.69 -13.41 -10.24
N LYS A 476 22.80 -12.77 -9.83
CA LYS A 476 24.05 -12.70 -10.60
C LYS A 476 24.94 -13.93 -10.41
N GLU A 477 25.21 -14.31 -9.16
CA GLU A 477 26.15 -15.40 -8.82
C GLU A 477 25.62 -16.78 -9.24
N ARG A 478 24.30 -17.00 -9.10
CA ARG A 478 23.66 -18.26 -9.47
C ARG A 478 23.01 -18.20 -10.84
N ARG A 479 23.42 -17.29 -11.72
CA ARG A 479 22.81 -17.14 -13.05
C ARG A 479 22.87 -18.47 -13.81
N GLU A 480 24.02 -19.13 -13.84
CA GLU A 480 24.19 -20.43 -14.51
C GLU A 480 23.33 -21.54 -13.86
N GLU A 481 23.31 -21.63 -12.52
CA GLU A 481 22.50 -22.61 -11.79
C GLU A 481 20.99 -22.37 -11.99
N ASN A 482 20.55 -21.11 -12.01
CA ASN A 482 19.17 -20.71 -12.22
C ASN A 482 18.75 -20.93 -13.67
N VAL A 483 19.61 -20.67 -14.65
CA VAL A 483 19.36 -21.00 -16.07
C VAL A 483 19.17 -22.51 -16.22
N ALA A 484 20.03 -23.32 -15.60
CA ALA A 484 19.91 -24.77 -15.63
C ALA A 484 18.60 -25.27 -14.98
N LYS A 485 18.26 -24.75 -13.79
CA LYS A 485 16.99 -25.07 -13.11
C LYS A 485 15.77 -24.59 -13.89
N GLY A 486 15.83 -23.41 -14.49
CA GLY A 486 14.77 -22.86 -15.31
C GLY A 486 14.51 -23.70 -16.55
N ARG A 487 15.59 -24.21 -17.18
CA ARG A 487 15.50 -25.15 -18.31
C ARG A 487 14.85 -26.47 -17.92
N ASP A 488 15.24 -27.06 -16.79
CA ASP A 488 14.66 -28.31 -16.28
C ASP A 488 13.16 -28.14 -15.88
N LEU A 489 12.81 -27.03 -15.23
CA LEU A 489 11.42 -26.71 -14.89
C LEU A 489 10.55 -26.53 -16.14
N LEU A 490 11.07 -25.83 -17.15
CA LEU A 490 10.38 -25.64 -18.42
C LEU A 490 10.21 -26.97 -19.16
N GLU A 491 11.23 -27.81 -19.17
CA GLU A 491 11.19 -29.14 -19.79
C GLU A 491 10.15 -30.05 -19.13
N ARG A 492 10.09 -30.07 -17.79
CA ARG A 492 9.08 -30.85 -17.04
C ARG A 492 7.66 -30.38 -17.34
N GLU A 493 7.46 -29.07 -17.43
CA GLU A 493 6.15 -28.49 -17.71
C GLU A 493 5.69 -28.79 -19.15
N ILE A 494 6.60 -28.75 -20.12
CA ILE A 494 6.33 -29.15 -21.52
C ILE A 494 5.97 -30.64 -21.59
N LYS A 495 6.72 -31.51 -20.89
CA LYS A 495 6.41 -32.95 -20.80
C LYS A 495 5.06 -33.21 -20.13
N ARG A 496 4.70 -32.44 -19.10
CA ARG A 496 3.40 -32.54 -18.42
C ARG A 496 2.23 -32.24 -19.36
N LEU A 497 2.43 -31.36 -20.33
CA LEU A 497 1.45 -31.01 -21.36
C LEU A 497 1.42 -32.01 -22.54
N GLY A 498 2.21 -33.08 -22.49
CA GLY A 498 2.25 -34.12 -23.53
C GLY A 498 3.02 -33.70 -24.79
N LEU A 499 3.85 -32.66 -24.71
CA LEU A 499 4.61 -32.13 -25.84
C LEU A 499 6.07 -32.62 -25.78
N GLU A 500 6.68 -32.86 -26.95
CA GLU A 500 8.09 -33.27 -27.02
C GLU A 500 9.04 -32.10 -26.77
N ALA A 501 9.87 -32.21 -25.73
CA ALA A 501 10.83 -31.18 -25.35
C ALA A 501 11.80 -30.79 -26.49
N SER A 502 12.22 -31.74 -27.33
CA SER A 502 13.12 -31.53 -28.47
C SER A 502 12.58 -30.57 -29.53
N VAL A 503 11.26 -30.46 -29.68
CA VAL A 503 10.59 -29.64 -30.71
C VAL A 503 10.30 -28.21 -30.22
N TRP A 504 10.24 -28.04 -28.89
CA TRP A 504 9.80 -26.80 -28.24
C TRP A 504 10.93 -26.04 -27.52
N LEU A 505 11.99 -26.72 -27.07
CA LEU A 505 13.21 -26.11 -26.52
C LEU A 505 14.23 -25.80 -27.63
N VAL A 506 13.80 -25.11 -28.69
CA VAL A 506 14.67 -24.59 -29.76
C VAL A 506 14.87 -23.09 -29.53
N ASP A 507 16.12 -22.63 -29.67
CA ASP A 507 16.51 -21.24 -29.35
C ASP A 507 15.67 -20.19 -30.10
N ASP A 508 15.33 -20.41 -31.37
CA ASP A 508 14.49 -19.50 -32.17
C ASP A 508 13.09 -19.29 -31.57
N LYS A 509 12.44 -20.35 -31.09
CA LYS A 509 11.09 -20.27 -30.47
C LYS A 509 11.16 -19.66 -29.08
N LEU A 510 12.22 -19.96 -28.33
CA LEU A 510 12.45 -19.38 -27.01
C LEU A 510 12.73 -17.88 -27.10
N GLN A 511 13.42 -17.43 -28.15
CA GLN A 511 13.72 -16.03 -28.38
C GLN A 511 12.47 -15.22 -28.79
N GLU A 512 11.58 -15.80 -29.60
CA GLU A 512 10.27 -15.18 -29.93
C GLU A 512 9.44 -14.94 -28.65
N VAL A 513 9.44 -15.90 -27.72
CA VAL A 513 8.72 -15.77 -26.45
C VAL A 513 9.43 -14.81 -25.49
N ALA A 514 10.77 -14.83 -25.43
CA ALA A 514 11.55 -13.89 -24.64
C ALA A 514 11.25 -12.43 -25.03
N GLY A 515 11.22 -12.13 -26.34
CA GLY A 515 10.87 -10.79 -26.84
C GLY A 515 9.45 -10.34 -26.45
N LYS A 516 8.47 -11.26 -26.44
CA LYS A 516 7.08 -10.96 -25.99
C LYS A 516 6.99 -10.61 -24.50
N PHE A 517 7.90 -11.10 -23.68
CA PHE A 517 8.02 -10.78 -22.25
C PHE A 517 9.05 -9.69 -21.96
N THR A 518 9.55 -9.00 -23.01
CA THR A 518 10.51 -7.90 -22.87
C THR A 518 11.86 -8.33 -22.31
N PHE A 519 12.25 -9.60 -22.50
CA PHE A 519 13.59 -10.09 -22.19
C PHE A 519 14.50 -9.92 -23.41
N ASN A 520 15.74 -9.50 -23.17
CA ASN A 520 16.75 -9.32 -24.22
C ASN A 520 17.40 -10.65 -24.62
N ASP A 521 17.64 -11.54 -23.64
CA ASP A 521 18.30 -12.83 -23.83
C ASP A 521 17.45 -14.01 -23.34
N ILE A 522 17.61 -15.17 -23.99
CA ILE A 522 16.97 -16.44 -23.60
C ILE A 522 17.41 -16.85 -22.19
N GLU A 523 18.69 -16.62 -21.86
CA GLU A 523 19.21 -16.89 -20.52
C GLU A 523 18.56 -16.04 -19.44
N ASP A 524 18.19 -14.79 -19.72
CA ASP A 524 17.46 -13.95 -18.76
C ASP A 524 16.08 -14.54 -18.45
N MET A 525 15.39 -15.01 -19.49
CA MET A 525 14.10 -15.67 -19.36
C MET A 525 14.21 -16.97 -18.55
N LEU A 526 15.21 -17.81 -18.85
CA LEU A 526 15.43 -19.08 -18.13
C LEU A 526 15.86 -18.84 -16.68
N SER A 527 16.73 -17.87 -16.43
CA SER A 527 17.12 -17.46 -15.08
C SER A 527 15.91 -16.94 -14.28
N ALA A 528 15.00 -16.18 -14.92
CA ALA A 528 13.77 -15.72 -14.31
C ALA A 528 12.82 -16.87 -13.93
N ILE A 529 12.76 -17.94 -14.73
CA ILE A 529 12.03 -19.17 -14.37
C ILE A 529 12.70 -19.87 -13.18
N GLY A 530 14.02 -20.04 -13.21
CA GLY A 530 14.76 -20.75 -12.16
C GLY A 530 14.73 -20.05 -10.80
N PHE A 531 14.67 -18.72 -10.79
CA PHE A 531 14.51 -17.92 -9.57
C PHE A 531 13.03 -17.79 -9.12
N GLY A 532 12.07 -18.16 -9.97
CA GLY A 532 10.63 -18.08 -9.65
C GLY A 532 10.01 -16.70 -9.88
N GLY A 533 10.64 -15.83 -10.68
CA GLY A 533 10.05 -14.55 -11.10
C GLY A 533 8.92 -14.70 -12.12
N ILE A 534 8.98 -15.75 -12.96
CA ILE A 534 7.91 -16.14 -13.90
C ILE A 534 7.72 -17.65 -13.82
N THR A 535 6.47 -18.10 -13.87
CA THR A 535 6.18 -19.54 -13.84
C THR A 535 6.43 -20.21 -15.19
N ALA A 536 7.00 -21.41 -15.19
CA ALA A 536 7.20 -22.21 -16.40
C ALA A 536 5.89 -22.43 -17.18
N ALA A 537 4.75 -22.53 -16.48
CA ALA A 537 3.42 -22.69 -17.07
C ALA A 537 2.98 -21.49 -17.92
N GLN A 538 3.26 -20.26 -17.47
CA GLN A 538 2.94 -19.04 -18.22
C GLN A 538 3.73 -18.96 -19.52
N ILE A 539 5.02 -19.32 -19.47
CA ILE A 539 5.87 -19.36 -20.66
C ILE A 539 5.42 -20.49 -21.59
N CYS A 540 5.13 -21.70 -21.07
CA CYS A 540 4.60 -22.81 -21.87
C CYS A 540 3.28 -22.46 -22.56
N THR A 541 2.39 -21.75 -21.88
CA THR A 541 1.09 -21.32 -22.45
C THR A 541 1.27 -20.38 -23.64
N ARG A 542 2.26 -19.47 -23.57
CA ARG A 542 2.62 -18.56 -24.66
C ARG A 542 3.40 -19.26 -25.77
N LEU A 543 4.25 -20.21 -25.41
CA LEU A 543 5.05 -21.01 -26.36
C LEU A 543 4.14 -21.91 -27.21
N THR A 544 3.04 -22.40 -26.62
CA THR A 544 2.03 -23.25 -27.28
C THR A 544 0.86 -22.47 -27.88
N GLU A 545 0.89 -21.13 -27.85
CA GLU A 545 -0.20 -20.25 -28.33
C GLU A 545 -0.53 -20.48 -29.81
N LYS A 546 0.48 -20.63 -30.67
CA LYS A 546 0.27 -20.94 -32.10
C LYS A 546 -0.36 -22.32 -32.31
N LEU A 547 0.12 -23.34 -31.59
CA LEU A 547 -0.43 -24.69 -31.69
C LEU A 547 -1.87 -24.75 -31.16
N ARG A 548 -2.15 -24.12 -30.02
CA ARG A 548 -3.51 -24.04 -29.47
C ARG A 548 -4.45 -23.31 -30.41
N ARG A 549 -3.99 -22.23 -31.03
CA ARG A 549 -4.78 -21.48 -32.01
C ARG A 549 -5.00 -22.27 -33.29
N GLU A 550 -4.01 -23.02 -33.78
CA GLU A 550 -4.18 -23.96 -34.88
C GLU A 550 -5.10 -25.13 -34.50
N THR A 551 -5.05 -25.63 -33.26
CA THR A 551 -5.93 -26.71 -32.77
C THR A 551 -7.35 -26.21 -32.55
N GLU A 552 -7.53 -24.98 -32.07
CA GLU A 552 -8.82 -24.28 -31.91
C GLU A 552 -9.42 -23.88 -33.27
N GLU A 553 -8.61 -23.42 -34.22
CA GLU A 553 -9.03 -23.18 -35.60
C GLU A 553 -9.38 -24.50 -36.30
N SER A 554 -8.61 -25.57 -36.08
CA SER A 554 -8.91 -26.92 -36.60
C SER A 554 -10.21 -27.49 -36.01
N SER A 555 -10.44 -27.32 -34.70
CA SER A 555 -11.66 -27.80 -34.03
C SER A 555 -12.87 -26.89 -34.29
N GLN A 556 -12.69 -25.60 -34.60
CA GLN A 556 -13.76 -24.73 -35.12
C GLN A 556 -14.11 -25.03 -36.59
N ILE A 557 -13.13 -25.44 -37.40
CA ILE A 557 -13.36 -25.92 -38.77
C ILE A 557 -14.09 -27.28 -38.74
N GLU A 558 -13.74 -28.17 -37.80
CA GLU A 558 -14.50 -29.42 -37.56
C GLU A 558 -15.94 -29.14 -37.10
N LEU A 559 -16.17 -28.26 -36.12
CA LEU A 559 -17.52 -27.89 -35.63
C LEU A 559 -18.41 -27.21 -36.70
N THR A 560 -17.82 -26.53 -37.68
CA THR A 560 -18.58 -25.85 -38.75
C THR A 560 -18.81 -26.75 -39.97
N SER A 561 -17.98 -27.78 -40.17
CA SER A 561 -18.12 -28.75 -41.25
C SER A 561 -19.16 -29.85 -40.98
N GLU A 562 -19.52 -30.12 -39.71
CA GLU A 562 -20.49 -31.16 -39.34
C GLU A 562 -21.96 -30.85 -39.68
N LEU A 563 -22.28 -29.66 -40.20
CA LEU A 563 -23.67 -29.25 -40.48
C LEU A 563 -24.16 -29.48 -41.92
N LYS A 564 -23.34 -29.98 -42.87
CA LYS A 564 -23.81 -30.25 -44.25
C LYS A 564 -23.16 -31.47 -44.91
N GLU A 565 -23.88 -32.60 -44.81
CA GLU A 565 -23.89 -33.79 -45.72
C GLU A 565 -22.54 -34.57 -45.86
N VAL A 566 -22.46 -35.90 -45.75
CA VAL A 566 -22.92 -36.92 -46.71
C VAL A 566 -22.70 -38.35 -46.12
N LYS A 567 -23.55 -39.28 -46.58
CA LYS A 567 -23.65 -40.75 -46.46
C LYS A 567 -22.40 -41.63 -46.23
N PRO A 568 -22.59 -42.89 -45.77
CA PRO A 568 -21.54 -43.76 -45.23
C PRO A 568 -20.96 -44.75 -46.26
N PRO A 569 -19.70 -45.19 -46.08
CA PRO A 569 -19.27 -46.52 -46.44
C PRO A 569 -18.95 -47.33 -45.18
N GLY A 570 -19.54 -48.52 -45.11
CA GLY A 570 -19.50 -49.40 -43.96
C GLY A 570 -18.24 -50.26 -43.84
N GLY A 571 -18.29 -51.12 -42.81
CA GLY A 571 -17.41 -52.28 -42.68
C GLY A 571 -16.31 -52.14 -41.63
N GLY A 572 -16.66 -51.87 -40.37
CA GLY A 572 -15.75 -51.99 -39.24
C GLY A 572 -16.54 -52.07 -37.94
N GLU A 573 -16.37 -53.16 -37.22
CA GLU A 573 -17.22 -53.65 -36.13
C GLU A 573 -17.56 -52.59 -35.06
N LYS A 574 -18.86 -52.38 -34.84
CA LYS A 574 -19.39 -51.58 -33.73
C LYS A 574 -19.06 -52.25 -32.40
N LYS A 575 -18.08 -51.71 -31.66
CA LYS A 575 -18.04 -51.91 -30.20
C LYS A 575 -19.21 -51.13 -29.59
N SER A 576 -20.17 -51.88 -29.06
CA SER A 576 -21.31 -51.40 -28.27
C SER A 576 -20.83 -50.42 -27.20
N ARG A 577 -21.41 -49.21 -27.16
CA ARG A 577 -21.23 -48.30 -26.02
C ARG A 577 -21.89 -48.93 -24.79
N PRO A 578 -21.24 -49.00 -23.63
CA PRO A 578 -21.85 -49.56 -22.43
C PRO A 578 -23.01 -48.69 -21.93
N THR A 579 -23.99 -49.39 -21.40
CA THR A 579 -25.24 -48.95 -20.79
C THR A 579 -25.00 -47.98 -19.62
N HIS A 580 -25.96 -47.09 -19.35
CA HIS A 580 -25.91 -46.05 -18.30
C HIS A 580 -25.93 -46.58 -16.84
N GLY A 581 -25.22 -47.68 -16.54
CA GLY A 581 -25.02 -48.11 -15.15
C GLY A 581 -26.16 -48.78 -14.45
N VAL A 582 -27.16 -49.20 -15.22
CA VAL A 582 -28.33 -49.87 -14.69
C VAL A 582 -28.61 -51.08 -15.56
N ARG A 583 -28.65 -52.25 -14.94
CA ARG A 583 -28.98 -53.52 -15.58
C ARG A 583 -30.42 -53.88 -15.27
N VAL A 584 -31.19 -54.24 -16.30
CA VAL A 584 -32.55 -54.77 -16.14
C VAL A 584 -32.43 -56.27 -15.93
N LYS A 585 -33.08 -56.85 -14.90
CA LYS A 585 -33.02 -58.30 -14.67
C LYS A 585 -33.57 -59.06 -15.89
N GLY A 586 -32.72 -59.87 -16.52
CA GLY A 586 -33.07 -60.79 -17.59
C GLY A 586 -33.02 -60.24 -19.03
N LEU A 587 -32.67 -58.97 -19.25
CA LEU A 587 -32.56 -58.38 -20.59
C LEU A 587 -31.37 -57.41 -20.69
N ASP A 588 -30.45 -57.69 -21.62
CA ASP A 588 -29.31 -56.81 -21.94
C ASP A 588 -29.69 -55.80 -23.05
N ASN A 589 -29.02 -54.63 -23.08
CA ASN A 589 -29.13 -53.62 -24.16
C ASN A 589 -30.48 -52.88 -24.31
N LEU A 590 -31.22 -52.67 -23.22
CA LEU A 590 -32.37 -51.76 -23.22
C LEU A 590 -31.95 -50.30 -23.08
N LEU A 591 -32.70 -49.39 -23.73
CA LEU A 591 -32.45 -47.94 -23.63
C LEU A 591 -32.98 -47.45 -22.27
N VAL A 592 -32.06 -47.14 -21.35
CA VAL A 592 -32.36 -46.74 -19.96
C VAL A 592 -32.17 -45.24 -19.78
N ARG A 593 -33.12 -44.59 -19.09
CA ARG A 593 -33.08 -43.16 -18.76
C ARG A 593 -33.52 -42.90 -17.32
N PHE A 594 -32.85 -42.01 -16.60
CA PHE A 594 -33.25 -41.60 -15.26
C PHE A 594 -34.43 -40.61 -15.27
N ALA A 595 -35.41 -40.83 -14.39
CA ALA A 595 -36.57 -39.97 -14.23
C ALA A 595 -36.22 -38.66 -13.53
N ARG A 596 -36.75 -37.54 -14.03
CA ARG A 596 -36.48 -36.20 -13.45
C ARG A 596 -37.24 -35.92 -12.14
N CYS A 597 -38.31 -36.65 -11.86
CA CYS A 597 -39.13 -36.44 -10.66
C CYS A 597 -38.45 -36.92 -9.37
N CYS A 598 -37.87 -38.12 -9.37
CA CYS A 598 -37.18 -38.68 -8.19
C CYS A 598 -35.65 -38.67 -8.31
N ASN A 599 -35.11 -38.38 -9.50
CA ASN A 599 -33.69 -38.24 -9.83
C ASN A 599 -32.79 -39.28 -9.12
N PRO A 600 -32.97 -40.59 -9.38
CA PRO A 600 -32.31 -41.67 -8.64
C PRO A 600 -30.79 -41.63 -8.78
N VAL A 601 -30.07 -41.88 -7.69
CA VAL A 601 -28.58 -41.93 -7.66
C VAL A 601 -28.07 -43.29 -7.20
N PRO A 602 -26.84 -43.69 -7.56
CA PRO A 602 -26.27 -44.97 -7.13
C PRO A 602 -26.33 -45.14 -5.60
N GLY A 603 -27.02 -46.21 -5.17
CA GLY A 603 -27.33 -46.50 -3.77
C GLY A 603 -28.81 -46.32 -3.39
N ASP A 604 -29.62 -45.63 -4.19
CA ASP A 604 -31.08 -45.59 -4.01
C ASP A 604 -31.71 -46.92 -4.49
N SER A 605 -32.74 -47.41 -3.79
CA SER A 605 -33.56 -48.53 -4.28
C SER A 605 -34.35 -48.09 -5.50
N ILE A 606 -34.03 -48.66 -6.67
CA ILE A 606 -34.59 -48.26 -7.97
C ILE A 606 -35.55 -49.32 -8.54
N THR A 607 -36.49 -48.85 -9.36
CA THR A 607 -37.38 -49.67 -10.16
C THR A 607 -37.50 -49.05 -11.56
N GLY A 608 -37.62 -49.89 -12.59
CA GLY A 608 -37.79 -49.44 -13.96
C GLY A 608 -39.27 -49.40 -14.34
N TYR A 609 -39.66 -48.42 -15.15
CA TYR A 609 -40.99 -48.29 -15.72
C TYR A 609 -40.91 -48.20 -17.25
N ILE A 610 -41.61 -49.09 -17.95
CA ILE A 610 -41.61 -49.15 -19.42
C ILE A 610 -42.49 -48.03 -19.96
N THR A 611 -41.87 -47.04 -20.61
CA THR A 611 -42.58 -45.93 -21.26
C THR A 611 -43.02 -46.28 -22.68
N ARG A 612 -44.12 -45.71 -23.17
CA ARG A 612 -44.56 -45.87 -24.56
C ARG A 612 -43.58 -45.16 -25.51
N GLY A 613 -42.60 -45.90 -26.03
CA GLY A 613 -41.69 -45.45 -27.11
C GLY A 613 -40.39 -44.76 -26.69
N ARG A 614 -40.08 -44.62 -25.39
CA ARG A 614 -38.85 -43.96 -24.90
C ARG A 614 -37.95 -44.85 -24.04
N GLY A 615 -38.16 -46.16 -24.09
CA GLY A 615 -37.39 -47.13 -23.31
C GLY A 615 -37.81 -47.22 -21.84
N VAL A 616 -36.89 -47.66 -20.99
CA VAL A 616 -37.10 -47.87 -19.55
C VAL A 616 -36.73 -46.59 -18.79
N SER A 617 -37.70 -46.02 -18.07
CA SER A 617 -37.47 -44.91 -17.15
C SER A 617 -37.15 -45.47 -15.76
N VAL A 618 -36.00 -45.11 -15.19
CA VAL A 618 -35.59 -45.55 -13.85
C VAL A 618 -36.11 -44.54 -12.83
N HIS A 619 -36.87 -45.05 -11.88
CA HIS A 619 -37.41 -44.30 -10.76
C HIS A 619 -36.91 -44.92 -9.44
N ARG A 620 -37.04 -44.19 -8.34
CA ARG A 620 -36.93 -44.80 -7.01
C ARG A 620 -38.18 -45.61 -6.68
N LEU A 621 -38.02 -46.66 -5.89
CA LEU A 621 -39.10 -47.57 -5.46
C LEU A 621 -40.22 -46.83 -4.71
N ASP A 622 -39.88 -45.73 -4.02
CA ASP A 622 -40.76 -44.85 -3.25
C ASP A 622 -41.32 -43.65 -4.05
N CYS A 623 -41.15 -43.62 -5.38
CA CYS A 623 -41.59 -42.47 -6.19
C CYS A 623 -43.14 -42.43 -6.32
N PRO A 624 -43.80 -41.31 -5.95
CA PRO A 624 -45.26 -41.16 -6.02
C PRO A 624 -45.81 -41.13 -7.45
N ASN A 625 -44.96 -40.91 -8.45
CA ASN A 625 -45.33 -40.93 -9.87
C ASN A 625 -45.36 -42.35 -10.48
N ILE A 626 -45.07 -43.39 -9.67
CA ILE A 626 -45.26 -44.78 -10.08
C ILE A 626 -46.60 -45.26 -9.49
N PRO A 627 -47.50 -45.83 -10.29
CA PRO A 627 -48.75 -46.39 -9.76
C PRO A 627 -48.42 -47.57 -8.83
N GLN A 628 -48.64 -47.38 -7.52
CA GLN A 628 -48.53 -48.43 -6.49
C GLN A 628 -49.87 -49.18 -6.26
N GLY A 629 -50.91 -48.87 -7.04
CA GLY A 629 -52.23 -49.46 -6.90
C GLY A 629 -52.38 -50.78 -7.64
N ALA A 630 -52.89 -51.79 -6.93
CA ALA A 630 -53.40 -53.02 -7.52
C ALA A 630 -54.70 -52.72 -8.27
N ASP A 631 -54.61 -52.49 -9.59
CA ASP A 631 -55.60 -52.89 -10.61
C ASP A 631 -55.28 -52.20 -11.96
N GLY A 632 -54.83 -53.00 -12.95
CA GLY A 632 -54.71 -52.57 -14.36
C GLY A 632 -53.41 -52.97 -15.06
N GLU A 633 -53.43 -52.95 -16.40
CA GLU A 633 -52.33 -53.26 -17.34
C GLU A 633 -51.00 -52.47 -17.10
N GLU A 634 -51.01 -51.50 -16.18
CA GLU A 634 -49.87 -50.67 -15.82
C GLU A 634 -48.87 -51.37 -14.88
N VAL A 635 -49.33 -52.35 -14.08
CA VAL A 635 -48.43 -53.15 -13.21
C VAL A 635 -47.45 -53.98 -14.03
N ALA A 636 -47.86 -54.45 -15.21
CA ALA A 636 -47.02 -55.22 -16.14
C ALA A 636 -45.87 -54.39 -16.77
N ARG A 637 -45.83 -53.07 -16.54
CA ARG A 637 -44.78 -52.17 -17.04
C ARG A 637 -43.71 -51.84 -16.01
N VAL A 638 -43.86 -52.32 -14.77
CA VAL A 638 -42.84 -52.18 -13.73
C VAL A 638 -41.86 -53.35 -13.85
N ILE A 639 -40.57 -53.05 -13.93
CA ILE A 639 -39.49 -54.05 -14.07
C ILE A 639 -38.42 -53.81 -13.02
N GLU A 640 -37.85 -54.89 -12.50
CA GLU A 640 -36.74 -54.82 -11.54
C GLU A 640 -35.44 -54.44 -12.26
N VAL A 641 -34.76 -53.44 -11.71
CA VAL A 641 -33.49 -52.91 -12.23
C VAL A 641 -32.48 -52.78 -11.10
N GLU A 642 -31.22 -53.07 -11.39
CA GLU A 642 -30.12 -53.04 -10.43
C GLU A 642 -29.02 -52.10 -10.92
N TRP A 643 -28.29 -51.48 -9.98
CA TRP A 643 -27.12 -50.66 -10.30
C TRP A 643 -25.95 -51.55 -10.73
N GLU A 644 -25.14 -51.06 -11.68
CA GLU A 644 -23.91 -51.70 -12.11
C GLU A 644 -22.72 -51.19 -11.25
N ASP A 645 -21.87 -52.10 -10.75
CA ASP A 645 -20.88 -51.82 -9.69
C ASP A 645 -19.72 -50.88 -10.08
N SER A 646 -19.63 -50.42 -11.33
CA SER A 646 -18.45 -49.70 -11.81
C SER A 646 -18.77 -48.55 -12.76
N ILE A 647 -19.20 -47.40 -12.22
CA ILE A 647 -19.19 -46.15 -12.99
C ILE A 647 -18.68 -44.98 -12.15
N GLU A 648 -17.60 -44.37 -12.63
CA GLU A 648 -17.09 -43.07 -12.17
C GLU A 648 -17.85 -41.91 -12.84
N SER A 649 -19.16 -41.83 -12.66
CA SER A 649 -19.97 -40.72 -13.16
C SER A 649 -20.43 -39.83 -12.01
N ASN A 650 -20.43 -38.52 -12.26
CA ASN A 650 -20.94 -37.54 -11.30
C ASN A 650 -22.43 -37.30 -11.57
N TYR A 651 -23.25 -37.41 -10.54
CA TYR A 651 -24.71 -37.25 -10.58
C TYR A 651 -25.12 -35.91 -9.96
N ALA A 652 -26.02 -35.18 -10.62
CA ALA A 652 -26.52 -33.90 -10.11
C ALA A 652 -27.65 -34.10 -9.10
N VAL A 653 -27.52 -33.49 -7.92
CA VAL A 653 -28.51 -33.51 -6.85
C VAL A 653 -28.76 -32.11 -6.34
N ASP A 654 -30.03 -31.77 -6.18
CA ASP A 654 -30.48 -30.50 -5.60
C ASP A 654 -30.70 -30.64 -4.09
N ILE A 655 -30.11 -29.74 -3.31
CA ILE A 655 -30.27 -29.64 -1.87
C ILE A 655 -30.81 -28.26 -1.47
N GLU A 656 -31.69 -28.26 -0.48
CA GLU A 656 -32.22 -27.10 0.20
C GLU A 656 -31.65 -27.02 1.60
N ILE A 657 -31.10 -25.87 1.96
CA ILE A 657 -30.47 -25.61 3.24
C ILE A 657 -31.21 -24.44 3.88
N THR A 658 -31.72 -24.63 5.09
CA THR A 658 -32.42 -23.60 5.85
C THR A 658 -31.67 -23.29 7.14
N GLY A 659 -31.52 -22.00 7.46
CA GLY A 659 -30.78 -21.53 8.63
C GLY A 659 -31.12 -20.09 9.01
N HIS A 660 -30.56 -19.59 10.11
CA HIS A 660 -30.73 -18.19 10.49
C HIS A 660 -29.82 -17.29 9.67
N ASP A 661 -30.39 -16.33 8.94
CA ASP A 661 -29.67 -15.42 8.07
C ASP A 661 -28.82 -14.43 8.87
N ARG A 662 -27.53 -14.78 8.97
CA ARG A 662 -26.47 -13.93 9.50
C ARG A 662 -25.43 -13.64 8.43
N ARG A 663 -24.72 -12.51 8.59
CA ARG A 663 -23.62 -12.14 7.71
C ARG A 663 -22.59 -13.28 7.66
N GLY A 664 -22.36 -13.79 6.45
CA GLY A 664 -21.37 -14.84 6.19
C GLY A 664 -21.91 -16.27 6.12
N LEU A 665 -23.19 -16.55 6.42
CA LEU A 665 -23.74 -17.91 6.39
C LEU A 665 -23.55 -18.60 5.02
N LEU A 666 -23.86 -17.89 3.93
CA LEU A 666 -23.69 -18.43 2.57
C LEU A 666 -22.23 -18.80 2.27
N ASN A 667 -21.28 -17.98 2.72
CA ASN A 667 -19.85 -18.22 2.49
C ASN A 667 -19.37 -19.44 3.28
N GLU A 668 -19.81 -19.60 4.53
CA GLU A 668 -19.48 -20.77 5.35
C GLU A 668 -20.04 -22.07 4.76
N VAL A 669 -21.28 -22.03 4.23
CA VAL A 669 -21.89 -23.17 3.54
C VAL A 669 -21.13 -23.51 2.26
N LEU A 670 -20.75 -22.51 1.44
CA LEU A 670 -19.95 -22.72 0.23
C LEU A 670 -18.57 -23.30 0.55
N GLN A 671 -17.94 -22.82 1.63
CA GLN A 671 -16.64 -23.31 2.06
C GLN A 671 -16.74 -24.76 2.55
N ALA A 672 -17.77 -25.12 3.33
CA ALA A 672 -17.99 -26.48 3.80
C ALA A 672 -18.15 -27.50 2.65
N VAL A 673 -18.80 -27.09 1.54
CA VAL A 673 -18.96 -27.92 0.32
C VAL A 673 -17.69 -27.94 -0.53
N SER A 674 -16.94 -26.85 -0.59
CA SER A 674 -15.64 -26.81 -1.28
C SER A 674 -14.61 -27.72 -0.58
N GLU A 675 -14.60 -27.76 0.75
CA GLU A 675 -13.75 -28.62 1.57
C GLU A 675 -14.04 -30.12 1.40
N SER A 676 -15.24 -30.51 0.92
CA SER A 676 -15.54 -31.90 0.54
C SER A 676 -15.09 -32.28 -0.87
N LYS A 677 -14.44 -31.36 -1.60
CA LYS A 677 -14.03 -31.54 -3.02
C LYS A 677 -15.22 -31.88 -3.93
N THR A 678 -16.40 -31.36 -3.61
CA THR A 678 -17.63 -31.58 -4.37
C THR A 678 -17.83 -30.43 -5.34
N ASN A 679 -18.11 -30.73 -6.61
CA ASN A 679 -18.37 -29.68 -7.61
C ASN A 679 -19.78 -29.10 -7.41
N ILE A 680 -19.87 -27.77 -7.39
CA ILE A 680 -21.12 -27.03 -7.27
C ILE A 680 -21.52 -26.56 -8.67
N ALA A 681 -22.70 -26.96 -9.15
CA ALA A 681 -23.20 -26.60 -10.47
C ALA A 681 -24.02 -25.30 -10.46
N ALA A 682 -24.81 -25.07 -9.42
CA ALA A 682 -25.61 -23.86 -9.25
C ALA A 682 -25.89 -23.58 -7.77
N VAL A 683 -26.02 -22.30 -7.41
CA VAL A 683 -26.36 -21.84 -6.05
C VAL A 683 -27.32 -20.67 -6.14
N THR A 684 -28.40 -20.70 -5.35
CA THR A 684 -29.36 -19.60 -5.20
C THR A 684 -29.65 -19.39 -3.72
N GLY A 685 -29.39 -18.20 -3.20
CA GLY A 685 -29.73 -17.82 -1.83
C GLY A 685 -30.89 -16.84 -1.78
N ARG A 686 -31.85 -17.04 -0.88
CA ARG A 686 -32.96 -16.12 -0.58
C ARG A 686 -33.04 -15.90 0.93
N SER A 687 -33.32 -14.68 1.34
CA SER A 687 -33.56 -14.34 2.75
C SER A 687 -35.01 -13.91 2.91
N ASP A 688 -35.67 -14.42 3.95
CA ASP A 688 -37.03 -14.04 4.32
C ASP A 688 -37.04 -12.98 5.43
N LYS A 689 -38.13 -12.22 5.56
CA LYS A 689 -38.29 -11.11 6.53
C LYS A 689 -38.11 -11.54 7.99
N ASN A 690 -38.24 -12.83 8.27
CA ASN A 690 -38.05 -13.44 9.59
C ASN A 690 -36.58 -13.80 9.90
N LYS A 691 -35.60 -13.29 9.12
CA LYS A 691 -34.17 -13.67 9.21
C LYS A 691 -33.94 -15.17 9.03
N LEU A 692 -34.74 -15.80 8.18
CA LEU A 692 -34.54 -17.19 7.74
C LEU A 692 -33.89 -17.15 6.35
N GLY A 693 -32.68 -17.71 6.25
CA GLY A 693 -31.97 -17.90 5.00
C GLY A 693 -32.33 -19.26 4.39
N MET A 694 -32.74 -19.25 3.13
CA MET A 694 -32.96 -20.45 2.31
C MET A 694 -31.94 -20.48 1.18
N ILE A 695 -31.15 -21.54 1.12
CA ILE A 695 -30.11 -21.74 0.11
C ILE A 695 -30.45 -23.00 -0.68
N HIS A 696 -30.68 -22.84 -1.98
CA HIS A 696 -30.82 -23.94 -2.93
C HIS A 696 -29.49 -24.15 -3.65
N MET A 697 -29.00 -25.38 -3.68
CA MET A 697 -27.70 -25.71 -4.27
C MET A 697 -27.80 -27.00 -5.08
N THR A 698 -27.27 -26.98 -6.31
CA THR A 698 -27.10 -28.17 -7.15
C THR A 698 -25.65 -28.64 -7.04
N ILE A 699 -25.44 -29.84 -6.48
CA ILE A 699 -24.12 -30.46 -6.30
C ILE A 699 -23.96 -31.71 -7.16
N LEU A 700 -22.73 -31.97 -7.58
CA LEU A 700 -22.36 -33.17 -8.32
C LEU A 700 -21.73 -34.19 -7.38
N ILE A 701 -22.45 -35.28 -7.10
CA ILE A 701 -22.04 -36.35 -6.17
C ILE A 701 -21.63 -37.61 -6.93
N ARG A 702 -20.86 -38.49 -6.28
CA ARG A 702 -20.42 -39.78 -6.85
C ARG A 702 -21.35 -40.92 -6.43
N ASN A 703 -21.66 -40.96 -5.14
CA ASN A 703 -22.52 -41.95 -4.50
C ASN A 703 -23.31 -41.31 -3.34
N ILE A 704 -24.26 -42.06 -2.78
CA ILE A 704 -25.08 -41.59 -1.65
C ILE A 704 -24.26 -41.34 -0.37
N GLU A 705 -23.17 -42.08 -0.16
CA GLU A 705 -22.26 -41.88 0.98
C GLU A 705 -21.55 -40.52 0.90
N HIS A 706 -21.11 -40.12 -0.31
CA HIS A 706 -20.54 -38.80 -0.55
C HIS A 706 -21.58 -37.71 -0.27
N LEU A 707 -22.84 -37.89 -0.70
CA LEU A 707 -23.91 -36.94 -0.37
C LEU A 707 -24.12 -36.82 1.15
N GLN A 708 -24.16 -37.94 1.88
CA GLN A 708 -24.30 -37.94 3.34
C GLN A 708 -23.13 -37.21 4.01
N ALA A 709 -21.89 -37.45 3.58
CA ALA A 709 -20.71 -36.76 4.10
C ALA A 709 -20.77 -35.23 3.86
N VAL A 710 -21.26 -34.79 2.70
CA VAL A 710 -21.46 -33.36 2.42
C VAL A 710 -22.55 -32.78 3.32
N VAL A 711 -23.69 -33.48 3.46
CA VAL A 711 -24.81 -33.03 4.30
C VAL A 711 -24.41 -32.92 5.77
N GLU A 712 -23.63 -33.87 6.30
CA GLU A 712 -23.13 -33.82 7.67
C GLU A 712 -22.20 -32.62 7.90
N LYS A 713 -21.33 -32.29 6.94
CA LYS A 713 -20.48 -31.10 7.03
C LYS A 713 -21.28 -29.82 7.02
N ILE A 714 -22.29 -29.70 6.14
CA ILE A 714 -23.16 -28.51 6.09
C ILE A 714 -23.93 -28.36 7.42
N LYS A 715 -24.40 -29.45 8.03
CA LYS A 715 -25.07 -29.42 9.34
C LYS A 715 -24.18 -28.98 10.51
N ARG A 716 -22.85 -29.06 10.38
CA ARG A 716 -21.91 -28.58 11.41
C ARG A 716 -21.73 -27.05 11.39
N VAL A 717 -22.14 -26.40 10.30
CA VAL A 717 -22.11 -24.93 10.21
C VAL A 717 -23.09 -24.37 11.23
N GLN A 718 -22.63 -23.44 12.07
CA GLN A 718 -23.47 -22.82 13.09
C GLN A 718 -24.64 -22.09 12.43
N ASP A 719 -25.82 -22.23 13.03
CA ASP A 719 -27.09 -21.63 12.60
C ASP A 719 -27.76 -22.25 11.35
N VAL A 720 -27.29 -23.42 10.90
CA VAL A 720 -28.02 -24.27 9.96
C VAL A 720 -29.05 -25.12 10.71
N TYR A 721 -30.33 -25.00 10.35
CA TYR A 721 -31.42 -25.74 10.97
C TYR A 721 -31.72 -27.06 10.26
N SER A 722 -31.74 -27.07 8.93
CA SER A 722 -31.97 -28.29 8.17
C SER A 722 -31.32 -28.28 6.80
N VAL A 723 -30.96 -29.47 6.33
CA VAL A 723 -30.48 -29.73 4.97
C VAL A 723 -31.32 -30.87 4.42
N ARG A 724 -32.02 -30.63 3.31
CA ARG A 724 -32.92 -31.59 2.67
C ARG A 724 -32.59 -31.72 1.19
N ARG A 725 -32.79 -32.89 0.64
CA ARG A 725 -32.74 -33.11 -0.81
C ARG A 725 -34.08 -32.68 -1.41
N ILE A 726 -34.06 -31.88 -2.48
CA ILE A 726 -35.28 -31.47 -3.19
C ILE A 726 -35.68 -32.60 -4.14
N MET A 727 -36.94 -33.01 -4.07
CA MET A 727 -37.57 -33.92 -5.03
C MET A 727 -38.54 -33.09 -5.87
N GLN A 728 -38.57 -33.29 -7.19
CA GLN A 728 -39.41 -32.50 -8.12
C GLN A 728 -40.74 -33.15 -8.41
#